data_AF-A0A7J9HT25-F1
#
_entry.id   AF-A0A7J9HT25-F1
#
_cell.length_a   1.000
_cell.length_b   1.000
_cell.length_c   1.000
_cell.angle_alpha   90.00
_cell.angle_beta   90.00
_cell.angle_gamma   90.00
#
_symmetry.space_group_name_H-M   'P 1'
#
loop_
_entity.id
_entity.type
_entity.pdbx_description
1 polymer ?
#
loop_
_entity_poly.entity_id
_entity_poly.type
_entity_poly.pdbx_seq_one_letter_code
_entity_poly.pdbx_strand_id
1 'polypeptide(L)'
;MEICNATTEREAAFLSQDLFDKAMRGQWTEVVEIYKGDEKSRVAALTASRDTALHLAVSGGRAKEVEQMVGSLGEKASEILRLKNDKGNTALHTAAELGDAYMCKRIASKAPDLITNCNEQNATPLFLAALFGHQEAFLCLHFLCQGNPLDAGSRKPNGDTFLHVALQGEFFDLAFQIVRIYPELAKDRNEDGFTPLHILATKPNAFKSGCRLGLFDRIIYWCITVKEVKEIKNDPEAYLKRFDGSKEPWYPENYGTCAHFFHMLFGVVFYGLPLLQNIRSTKVSGFQADEEKGRNNNHEDKGESKDEEEEKYNLKQRYVPPNYASIILSLKFFLNLLLIVLGHGFHRIKKIIIKKERHTVALQVMNELVKTASPYKFSERETTDIHFDPRITGEAQGVEAETDKKKGCSNKEGTVTVAPMESFLKEYRIIGSVDSQSSKYSVKMAFEKNIILKQKEIETPFLIAAKMGITEMVESILDKFPVSIQDLDADGKNMLLLAVENRQTHTFQFLINRETPLHESIFRKWDHQGNSALHLAAKYGEYRPWLIPGSALQMQWELKWYKFVKRSISKHLPIHYKYNKKNQTPKQIFTETHKLLVKDGSAWLTKTSESCSLVAALIATVAFATSATIPGGVKETSGTPVLEDEPAFSVFCIASLIALCFSVTALVFFLAILTSRFEEKDFACKLPWRLIIGLTALFTSITAILVSFCAGHFFELKDRLKFAALPIYIVTCLPVSFFALAQLPLYFDLLRAIIKDIPQRSYKEFTQ
;
A
#
# COMPACT_ATOMS: atom_id res chain seq x y z
N MET A 1 24.57 39.59 48.82
CA MET A 1 24.26 39.21 47.44
C MET A 1 23.58 37.84 47.34
N GLU A 2 23.99 36.82 48.11
CA GLU A 2 23.38 35.48 48.09
C GLU A 2 21.91 35.42 48.55
N ILE A 3 21.48 36.27 49.51
CA ILE A 3 20.11 36.27 50.05
C ILE A 3 19.07 36.86 49.07
N CYS A 4 19.49 37.80 48.19
CA CYS A 4 18.60 38.37 47.15
C CYS A 4 18.41 37.44 45.94
N ASN A 5 19.36 36.52 45.69
CA ASN A 5 19.22 35.51 44.64
C ASN A 5 18.30 34.36 45.08
N ALA A 6 18.36 33.95 46.35
CA ALA A 6 17.52 32.87 46.87
C ALA A 6 16.02 33.23 46.96
N THR A 7 15.69 34.51 47.08
CA THR A 7 14.29 35.01 47.11
C THR A 7 13.70 35.10 45.71
N THR A 8 14.47 35.58 44.73
CA THR A 8 14.04 35.64 43.32
C THR A 8 13.88 34.26 42.68
N GLU A 9 14.71 33.28 43.04
CA GLU A 9 14.55 31.88 42.59
C GLU A 9 13.27 31.22 43.14
N ARG A 10 12.91 31.50 44.40
CA ARG A 10 11.68 30.97 45.02
C ARG A 10 10.41 31.56 44.41
N GLU A 11 10.41 32.86 44.12
CA GLU A 11 9.28 33.53 43.46
C GLU A 11 9.09 33.04 42.02
N ALA A 12 10.18 32.82 41.28
CA ALA A 12 10.13 32.26 39.93
C ALA A 12 9.63 30.81 39.91
N ALA A 13 10.03 30.00 40.90
CA ALA A 13 9.56 28.61 41.04
C ALA A 13 8.08 28.52 41.43
N PHE A 14 7.59 29.45 42.27
CA PHE A 14 6.17 29.54 42.60
C PHE A 14 5.34 29.93 41.38
N LEU A 15 5.79 30.94 40.62
CA LEU A 15 5.12 31.38 39.40
C LEU A 15 5.06 30.27 38.34
N SER A 16 6.15 29.51 38.14
CA SER A 16 6.15 28.40 37.17
C SER A 16 5.21 27.27 37.60
N GLN A 17 5.16 26.95 38.89
CA GLN A 17 4.27 25.92 39.42
C GLN A 17 2.79 26.35 39.33
N ASP A 18 2.46 27.59 39.65
CA ASP A 18 1.08 28.13 39.55
C ASP A 18 0.60 28.17 38.08
N LEU A 19 1.43 28.66 37.16
CA LEU A 19 1.13 28.66 35.73
C LEU A 19 0.92 27.24 35.17
N PHE A 20 1.75 26.29 35.59
CA PHE A 20 1.62 24.90 35.20
C PHE A 20 0.30 24.29 35.71
N ASP A 21 -0.02 24.48 36.99
CA ASP A 21 -1.25 23.94 37.59
C ASP A 21 -2.52 24.53 36.93
N LYS A 22 -2.53 25.83 36.63
CA LYS A 22 -3.62 26.49 35.90
C LYS A 22 -3.77 25.95 34.47
N ALA A 23 -2.66 25.75 33.76
CA ALA A 23 -2.66 25.17 32.42
C ALA A 23 -3.22 23.73 32.43
N MET A 24 -2.80 22.90 33.39
CA MET A 24 -3.27 21.51 33.53
C MET A 24 -4.75 21.40 33.93
N ARG A 25 -5.28 22.39 34.66
CA ARG A 25 -6.70 22.51 35.00
C ARG A 25 -7.56 23.09 33.87
N GLY A 26 -6.94 23.50 32.75
CA GLY A 26 -7.64 24.08 31.61
C GLY A 26 -8.07 25.54 31.79
N GLN A 27 -7.57 26.24 32.81
CA GLN A 27 -7.88 27.64 33.13
C GLN A 27 -7.08 28.62 32.25
N TRP A 28 -7.17 28.44 30.93
CA TRP A 28 -6.32 29.14 29.97
C TRP A 28 -6.57 30.65 29.88
N THR A 29 -7.76 31.13 30.25
CA THR A 29 -8.05 32.56 30.31
C THR A 29 -7.16 33.26 31.33
N GLU A 30 -7.02 32.68 32.53
CA GLU A 30 -6.15 33.19 33.59
C GLU A 30 -4.67 33.09 33.20
N VAL A 31 -4.27 31.98 32.55
CA VAL A 31 -2.90 31.80 32.04
C VAL A 31 -2.55 32.89 31.03
N VAL A 32 -3.47 33.24 30.11
CA VAL A 32 -3.26 34.30 29.11
C VAL A 32 -3.20 35.68 29.78
N GLU A 33 -3.98 35.93 30.82
CA GLU A 33 -3.92 37.19 31.58
C GLU A 33 -2.58 37.36 32.30
N ILE A 34 -2.11 36.31 32.99
CA ILE A 34 -0.80 36.30 33.66
C ILE A 34 0.32 36.45 32.60
N TYR A 35 0.19 35.78 31.45
CA TYR A 35 1.14 35.87 30.34
C TYR A 35 1.25 37.27 29.74
N LYS A 36 0.12 38.00 29.66
CA LYS A 36 0.08 39.39 29.20
C LYS A 36 0.70 40.33 30.23
N GLY A 37 0.41 40.13 31.51
CA GLY A 37 0.78 41.03 32.61
C GLY A 37 2.23 40.91 33.10
N ASP A 38 2.84 39.72 33.06
CA ASP A 38 4.17 39.49 33.63
C ASP A 38 5.18 38.99 32.57
N GLU A 39 6.28 39.71 32.37
CA GLU A 39 7.36 39.28 31.44
C GLU A 39 8.04 37.99 31.91
N LYS A 40 8.15 37.74 33.23
CA LYS A 40 8.80 36.53 33.77
C LYS A 40 8.02 35.26 33.41
N SER A 41 6.70 35.35 33.35
CA SER A 41 5.82 34.24 32.94
C SER A 41 6.06 33.77 31.51
N ARG A 42 6.62 34.63 30.64
CA ARG A 42 6.84 34.32 29.21
C ARG A 42 8.07 33.44 28.98
N VAL A 43 9.04 33.53 29.90
CA VAL A 43 10.34 32.83 29.85
C VAL A 43 10.40 31.64 30.82
N ALA A 44 9.43 31.53 31.74
CA ALA A 44 9.40 30.50 32.76
C ALA A 44 9.32 29.09 32.14
N ALA A 45 10.21 28.21 32.59
CA ALA A 45 10.17 26.79 32.33
C ALA A 45 9.11 26.14 33.24
N LEU A 46 8.06 25.58 32.65
CA LEU A 46 6.92 25.01 33.36
C LEU A 46 7.01 23.49 33.52
N THR A 47 7.78 22.82 32.66
CA THR A 47 7.93 21.36 32.67
C THR A 47 9.39 20.95 32.89
N ALA A 48 9.59 19.66 33.21
CA ALA A 48 10.91 19.05 33.30
C ALA A 48 11.70 19.09 31.97
N SER A 49 11.00 19.23 30.83
CA SER A 49 11.57 19.43 29.49
C SER A 49 11.81 20.90 29.15
N ARG A 50 11.69 21.81 30.12
CA ARG A 50 11.78 23.27 29.95
C ARG A 50 10.80 23.85 28.94
N ASP A 51 9.59 23.29 28.84
CA ASP A 51 8.54 23.87 28.02
C ASP A 51 8.02 25.17 28.66
N THR A 52 7.86 26.21 27.84
CA THR A 52 7.26 27.48 28.27
C THR A 52 5.73 27.42 28.21
N ALA A 53 5.04 28.43 28.76
CA ALA A 53 3.59 28.57 28.65
C ALA A 53 3.09 28.47 27.19
N LEU A 54 3.87 29.00 26.24
CA LEU A 54 3.53 28.94 24.81
C LEU A 54 3.67 27.52 24.24
N HIS A 55 4.69 26.75 24.64
CA HIS A 55 4.83 25.35 24.25
C HIS A 55 3.66 24.50 24.75
N LEU A 56 3.21 24.72 25.99
CA LEU A 56 2.04 24.03 26.55
C LEU A 56 0.74 24.42 25.85
N ALA A 57 0.55 25.70 25.53
CA ALA A 57 -0.63 26.17 24.80
C ALA A 57 -0.73 25.53 23.41
N VAL A 58 0.41 25.45 22.71
CA VAL A 58 0.51 24.77 21.41
C VAL A 58 0.26 23.26 21.58
N SER A 59 0.94 22.61 22.52
CA SER A 59 0.76 21.18 22.83
C SER A 59 -0.69 20.83 23.17
N GLY A 60 -1.41 21.72 23.84
CA GLY A 60 -2.82 21.58 24.19
C GLY A 60 -3.81 21.91 23.07
N GLY A 61 -3.36 22.25 21.85
CA GLY A 61 -4.27 22.59 20.73
C GLY A 61 -5.06 23.89 20.94
N ARG A 62 -4.58 24.80 21.80
CA ARG A 62 -5.28 26.03 22.20
C ARG A 62 -5.05 27.19 21.22
N ALA A 63 -5.58 27.04 20.00
CA ALA A 63 -5.32 27.95 18.88
C ALA A 63 -5.68 29.43 19.16
N LYS A 64 -6.80 29.68 19.84
CA LYS A 64 -7.27 31.03 20.18
C LYS A 64 -6.38 31.68 21.24
N GLU A 65 -5.94 30.91 22.22
CA GLU A 65 -5.07 31.40 23.29
C GLU A 65 -3.66 31.68 22.77
N VAL A 66 -3.12 30.80 21.91
CA VAL A 66 -1.85 31.04 21.22
C VAL A 66 -1.90 32.34 20.41
N GLU A 67 -3.00 32.60 19.69
CA GLU A 67 -3.18 33.87 18.97
C GLU A 67 -3.13 35.09 19.89
N GLN A 68 -3.83 35.04 21.03
CA GLN A 68 -3.82 36.13 22.00
C GLN A 68 -2.45 36.33 22.65
N MET A 69 -1.76 35.23 22.98
CA MET A 69 -0.41 35.25 23.56
C MET A 69 0.57 35.87 22.56
N VAL A 70 0.62 35.37 21.32
CA VAL A 70 1.50 35.86 20.25
C VAL A 70 1.17 37.30 19.85
N GLY A 71 -0.12 37.67 19.82
CA GLY A 71 -0.55 39.03 19.55
C GLY A 71 -0.10 40.05 20.61
N SER A 72 0.12 39.62 21.85
CA SER A 72 0.54 40.46 22.97
C SER A 72 2.05 40.69 23.10
N LEU A 73 2.88 40.03 22.27
CA LEU A 73 4.33 40.01 22.42
C LEU A 73 5.06 41.29 21.95
N GLY A 74 4.38 42.22 21.26
CA GLY A 74 4.96 43.50 20.84
C GLY A 74 6.28 43.38 20.05
N GLU A 75 7.22 44.30 20.27
CA GLU A 75 8.54 44.31 19.59
C GLU A 75 9.49 43.19 20.04
N LYS A 76 9.35 42.68 21.28
CA LYS A 76 10.16 41.57 21.82
C LYS A 76 9.70 40.17 21.37
N ALA A 77 8.75 40.09 20.44
CA ALA A 77 8.18 38.82 19.97
C ALA A 77 9.24 37.87 19.41
N SER A 78 10.24 38.38 18.69
CA SER A 78 11.30 37.55 18.10
C SER A 78 12.15 36.83 19.15
N GLU A 79 12.42 37.47 20.29
CA GLU A 79 13.23 36.87 21.37
C GLU A 79 12.47 35.75 22.10
N ILE A 80 11.20 36.00 22.41
CA ILE A 80 10.35 35.05 23.16
C ILE A 80 10.00 33.84 22.30
N LEU A 81 9.73 34.02 21.01
CA LEU A 81 9.42 32.92 20.10
C LEU A 81 10.64 32.05 19.74
N ARG A 82 11.86 32.53 20.00
CA ARG A 82 13.12 31.77 19.84
C ARG A 82 13.46 30.87 21.02
N LEU A 83 12.72 30.98 22.14
CA LEU A 83 12.93 30.10 23.30
C LEU A 83 12.76 28.64 22.90
N LYS A 84 13.72 27.82 23.34
CA LYS A 84 13.79 26.40 23.06
C LYS A 84 13.57 25.60 24.34
N ASN A 85 12.87 24.49 24.21
CA ASN A 85 12.81 23.47 25.26
C ASN A 85 14.07 22.59 25.25
N ASP A 86 14.16 21.60 26.13
CA ASP A 86 15.32 20.71 26.28
C ASP A 86 15.63 19.84 25.05
N LYS A 87 14.72 19.75 24.08
CA LYS A 87 14.95 19.07 22.79
C LYS A 87 15.43 20.04 21.70
N GLY A 88 15.62 21.31 22.06
CA GLY A 88 15.87 22.39 21.11
C GLY A 88 14.64 22.83 20.31
N ASN A 89 13.43 22.35 20.63
CA ASN A 89 12.21 22.71 19.91
C ASN A 89 11.73 24.09 20.35
N THR A 90 11.36 24.93 19.38
CA THR A 90 10.56 26.15 19.63
C THR A 90 9.07 25.83 19.58
N ALA A 91 8.22 26.76 20.01
CA ALA A 91 6.76 26.61 19.90
C ALA A 91 6.30 26.33 18.46
N LEU A 92 7.03 26.83 17.44
CA LEU A 92 6.76 26.54 16.03
C LEU A 92 7.05 25.08 15.65
N HIS A 93 8.11 24.47 16.22
CA HIS A 93 8.41 23.06 16.02
C HIS A 93 7.27 22.18 16.55
N THR A 94 6.77 22.49 17.75
CA THR A 94 5.63 21.77 18.35
C THR A 94 4.35 21.97 17.53
N ALA A 95 4.09 23.18 17.02
CA ALA A 95 2.92 23.44 16.18
C ALA A 95 2.97 22.64 14.86
N ALA A 96 4.14 22.56 14.25
CA ALA A 96 4.37 21.79 13.03
C ALA A 96 4.27 20.27 13.25
N GLU A 97 4.77 19.79 14.40
CA GLU A 97 4.64 18.39 14.84
C GLU A 97 3.17 17.98 15.06
N LEU A 98 2.31 18.89 15.52
CA LEU A 98 0.87 18.64 15.66
C LEU A 98 0.07 18.81 14.38
N GLY A 99 0.64 19.51 13.39
CA GLY A 99 -0.02 19.80 12.12
C GLY A 99 -1.03 20.93 12.16
N ASP A 100 -1.02 21.78 13.18
CA ASP A 100 -1.92 22.93 13.26
C ASP A 100 -1.41 24.10 12.41
N ALA A 101 -1.82 24.11 11.14
CA ALA A 101 -1.48 25.16 10.19
C ALA A 101 -1.88 26.57 10.65
N TYR A 102 -2.94 26.71 11.47
CA TYR A 102 -3.37 28.00 12.00
C TYR A 102 -2.36 28.54 13.01
N MET A 103 -1.94 27.71 13.97
CA MET A 103 -0.89 28.07 14.93
C MET A 103 0.44 28.35 14.24
N CYS A 104 0.81 27.51 13.26
CA CYS A 104 2.00 27.72 12.43
C CYS A 104 1.96 29.09 11.77
N LYS A 105 0.83 29.47 11.16
CA LYS A 105 0.67 30.79 10.54
C LYS A 105 0.83 31.92 11.55
N ARG A 106 0.14 31.87 12.69
CA ARG A 106 0.16 32.96 13.70
C ARG A 106 1.56 33.19 14.28
N ILE A 107 2.30 32.12 14.54
CA ILE A 107 3.68 32.19 15.05
C ILE A 107 4.64 32.64 13.95
N ALA A 108 4.62 32.01 12.77
CA ALA A 108 5.54 32.29 11.68
C ALA A 108 5.32 33.67 11.05
N SER A 109 4.10 34.22 11.06
CA SER A 109 3.82 35.59 10.57
C SER A 109 4.52 36.67 11.40
N LYS A 110 4.83 36.39 12.68
CA LYS A 110 5.57 37.32 13.56
C LYS A 110 7.08 37.08 13.54
N ALA A 111 7.52 35.86 13.30
CA ALA A 111 8.92 35.48 13.27
C ALA A 111 9.19 34.44 12.17
N PRO A 112 9.30 34.86 10.89
CA PRO A 112 9.50 33.95 9.75
C PRO A 112 10.85 33.22 9.81
N ASP A 113 11.87 33.83 10.41
CA ASP A 113 13.20 33.22 10.60
C ASP A 113 13.17 31.90 11.38
N LEU A 114 12.12 31.64 12.16
CA LEU A 114 11.98 30.41 12.94
C LEU A 114 11.77 29.18 12.06
N ILE A 115 11.29 29.37 10.83
CA ILE A 115 11.02 28.26 9.89
C ILE A 115 12.32 27.53 9.52
N THR A 116 13.46 28.23 9.51
CA THR A 116 14.78 27.67 9.16
C THR A 116 15.60 27.26 10.39
N ASN A 117 15.12 27.52 11.61
CA ASN A 117 15.87 27.17 12.82
C ASN A 117 15.79 25.68 13.11
N CYS A 118 16.93 25.05 13.38
CA CYS A 118 16.99 23.65 13.75
C CYS A 118 16.84 23.43 15.27
N ASN A 119 16.22 22.31 15.62
CA ASN A 119 16.29 21.72 16.96
C ASN A 119 17.59 20.91 17.17
N GLU A 120 17.72 20.22 18.31
CA GLU A 120 18.92 19.42 18.61
C GLU A 120 19.11 18.20 17.68
N GLN A 121 18.04 17.75 17.02
CA GLN A 121 18.08 16.67 16.02
C GLN A 121 18.36 17.21 14.61
N ASN A 122 18.74 18.48 14.50
CA ASN A 122 18.95 19.20 13.24
C ASN A 122 17.70 19.28 12.33
N ALA A 123 16.49 19.16 12.92
CA ALA A 123 15.22 19.23 12.19
C ALA A 123 14.62 20.63 12.29
N THR A 124 14.10 21.14 11.17
CA THR A 124 13.31 22.37 11.11
C THR A 124 11.82 22.10 11.38
N PRO A 125 11.00 23.12 11.73
CA PRO A 125 9.56 22.97 11.79
C PRO A 125 8.96 22.45 10.47
N LEU A 126 9.48 22.93 9.33
CA LEU A 126 9.07 22.47 8.01
C LEU A 126 9.35 20.96 7.84
N PHE A 127 10.51 20.49 8.28
CA PHE A 127 10.87 19.07 8.26
C PHE A 127 9.94 18.24 9.16
N LEU A 128 9.61 18.71 10.37
CA LEU A 128 8.68 18.02 11.27
C LEU A 128 7.28 17.88 10.65
N ALA A 129 6.77 18.93 10.01
CA ALA A 129 5.49 18.85 9.30
C ALA A 129 5.51 17.75 8.22
N ALA A 130 6.62 17.58 7.50
CA ALA A 130 6.78 16.48 6.54
C ALA A 130 6.93 15.10 7.19
N LEU A 131 7.67 15.03 8.30
CA LEU A 131 7.87 13.80 9.07
C LEU A 131 6.56 13.19 9.57
N PHE A 132 5.61 14.04 9.98
CA PHE A 132 4.29 13.60 10.46
C PHE A 132 3.19 13.66 9.40
N GLY A 133 3.51 14.06 8.16
CA GLY A 133 2.56 14.06 7.04
C GLY A 133 1.54 15.18 7.06
N HIS A 134 1.81 16.27 7.79
CA HIS A 134 0.91 17.40 7.95
C HIS A 134 1.00 18.36 6.76
N GLN A 135 0.30 18.01 5.67
CA GLN A 135 0.33 18.75 4.41
C GLN A 135 0.02 20.25 4.58
N GLU A 136 -1.05 20.60 5.30
CA GLU A 136 -1.45 22.00 5.45
C GLU A 136 -0.43 22.82 6.24
N ALA A 137 0.16 22.24 7.29
CA ALA A 137 1.21 22.88 8.06
C ALA A 137 2.49 23.05 7.22
N PHE A 138 2.86 22.04 6.44
CA PHE A 138 4.01 22.09 5.53
C PHE A 138 3.86 23.21 4.50
N LEU A 139 2.72 23.26 3.80
CA LEU A 139 2.46 24.28 2.78
C LEU A 139 2.36 25.68 3.38
N CYS A 140 1.74 25.82 4.55
CA CYS A 140 1.69 27.09 5.26
C CYS A 140 3.09 27.62 5.60
N LEU A 141 3.96 26.76 6.14
CA LEU A 141 5.34 27.12 6.47
C LEU A 141 6.17 27.41 5.21
N HIS A 142 5.97 26.65 4.14
CA HIS A 142 6.59 26.89 2.84
C HIS A 142 6.27 28.30 2.30
N PHE A 143 4.99 28.68 2.27
CA PHE A 143 4.56 29.98 1.75
C PHE A 143 4.99 31.18 2.60
N LEU A 144 5.28 30.97 3.90
CA LEU A 144 5.76 32.01 4.81
C LEU A 144 7.29 32.10 4.88
N CYS A 145 8.00 31.15 4.27
CA CYS A 145 9.45 31.11 4.29
C CYS A 145 10.03 32.22 3.40
N GLN A 146 10.85 33.10 3.97
CA GLN A 146 11.50 34.22 3.26
C GLN A 146 12.89 33.86 2.67
N GLY A 147 13.36 32.63 2.86
CA GLY A 147 14.64 32.11 2.33
C GLY A 147 14.49 30.72 1.68
N ASN A 148 15.59 30.14 1.22
CA ASN A 148 15.60 28.78 0.67
C ASN A 148 15.60 27.76 1.83
N PRO A 149 14.50 27.02 2.07
CA PRO A 149 14.40 26.09 3.20
C PRO A 149 15.27 24.84 3.02
N LEU A 150 15.91 24.68 1.86
CA LEU A 150 16.84 23.59 1.59
C LEU A 150 18.21 23.80 2.26
N ASP A 151 18.59 25.06 2.53
CA ASP A 151 19.91 25.42 3.06
C ASP A 151 20.04 25.18 4.57
N ALA A 152 18.91 25.06 5.29
CA ALA A 152 18.86 24.91 6.74
C ALA A 152 18.10 23.65 7.16
N GLY A 153 18.79 22.69 7.81
CA GLY A 153 18.16 21.53 8.48
C GLY A 153 17.24 20.68 7.60
N SER A 154 17.48 20.63 6.30
CA SER A 154 16.68 19.89 5.32
C SER A 154 16.93 18.38 5.35
N ARG A 155 17.94 17.94 6.11
CA ARG A 155 18.39 16.55 6.20
C ARG A 155 18.47 16.09 7.65
N LYS A 156 17.96 14.88 7.91
CA LYS A 156 18.22 14.17 9.17
C LYS A 156 19.71 13.83 9.33
N PRO A 157 20.13 13.41 10.54
CA PRO A 157 21.46 12.86 10.76
C PRO A 157 21.83 11.64 9.90
N ASN A 158 20.84 10.96 9.29
CA ASN A 158 21.05 9.85 8.35
C ASN A 158 21.02 10.29 6.87
N GLY A 159 20.98 11.60 6.60
CA GLY A 159 20.91 12.18 5.27
C GLY A 159 19.52 12.19 4.62
N ASP A 160 18.46 11.71 5.28
CA ASP A 160 17.11 11.72 4.70
C ASP A 160 16.57 13.14 4.55
N THR A 161 16.14 13.49 3.33
CA THR A 161 15.41 14.73 3.07
C THR A 161 13.94 14.60 3.48
N PHE A 162 13.21 15.71 3.62
CA PHE A 162 11.78 15.65 3.94
C PHE A 162 10.95 14.90 2.88
N LEU A 163 11.42 14.79 1.63
CA LEU A 163 10.81 13.93 0.61
C LEU A 163 11.02 12.43 0.91
N HIS A 164 12.22 12.03 1.36
CA HIS A 164 12.49 10.64 1.77
C HIS A 164 11.54 10.25 2.90
N VAL A 165 11.41 11.12 3.90
CA VAL A 165 10.56 10.85 5.06
C VAL A 165 9.07 10.84 4.71
N ALA A 166 8.59 11.77 3.86
CA ALA A 166 7.20 11.77 3.41
C ALA A 166 6.84 10.47 2.66
N LEU A 167 7.72 9.96 1.80
CA LEU A 167 7.54 8.68 1.11
C LEU A 167 7.64 7.49 2.06
N GLN A 168 8.56 7.54 3.03
CA GLN A 168 8.72 6.48 4.02
C GLN A 168 7.47 6.34 4.90
N GLY A 169 6.84 7.47 5.25
CA GLY A 169 5.56 7.56 5.97
C GLY A 169 4.31 7.32 5.11
N GLU A 170 4.46 7.03 3.81
CA GLU A 170 3.35 6.86 2.84
C GLU A 170 2.43 8.10 2.71
N PHE A 171 2.93 9.31 2.99
CA PHE A 171 2.20 10.57 2.84
C PHE A 171 2.25 11.05 1.38
N PHE A 172 1.65 10.28 0.46
CA PHE A 172 1.80 10.52 -0.99
C PHE A 172 1.23 11.87 -1.46
N ASP A 173 0.18 12.38 -0.83
CA ASP A 173 -0.39 13.70 -1.17
C ASP A 173 0.63 14.81 -0.90
N LEU A 174 1.26 14.77 0.27
CA LEU A 174 2.33 15.69 0.64
C LEU A 174 3.58 15.47 -0.22
N ALA A 175 3.99 14.21 -0.46
CA ALA A 175 5.12 13.90 -1.32
C ALA A 175 4.92 14.43 -2.75
N PHE A 176 3.69 14.39 -3.27
CA PHE A 176 3.37 14.96 -4.59
C PHE A 176 3.59 16.48 -4.63
N GLN A 177 3.14 17.20 -3.61
CA GLN A 177 3.38 18.64 -3.51
C GLN A 177 4.88 18.93 -3.35
N ILE A 178 5.59 18.18 -2.51
CA ILE A 178 7.04 18.35 -2.31
C ILE A 178 7.81 18.17 -3.62
N VAL A 179 7.56 17.11 -4.40
CA VAL A 179 8.28 16.86 -5.66
C VAL A 179 8.04 17.98 -6.68
N ARG A 180 6.89 18.65 -6.64
CA ARG A 180 6.56 19.78 -7.51
C ARG A 180 7.25 21.06 -7.08
N ILE A 181 7.24 21.36 -5.78
CA ILE A 181 7.84 22.57 -5.22
C ILE A 181 9.37 22.46 -5.23
N TYR A 182 9.91 21.27 -4.93
CA TYR A 182 11.33 20.98 -4.74
C TYR A 182 11.80 19.82 -5.63
N PRO A 183 11.83 20.00 -6.96
CA PRO A 183 12.19 18.92 -7.88
C PRO A 183 13.64 18.42 -7.71
N GLU A 184 14.55 19.26 -7.22
CA GLU A 184 15.95 18.90 -6.93
C GLU A 184 16.08 17.77 -5.91
N LEU A 185 15.16 17.69 -4.94
CA LEU A 185 15.17 16.63 -3.91
C LEU A 185 14.94 15.23 -4.47
N ALA A 186 14.37 15.11 -5.68
CA ALA A 186 14.15 13.81 -6.31
C ALA A 186 15.46 13.05 -6.61
N LYS A 187 16.59 13.76 -6.68
CA LYS A 187 17.92 13.20 -7.01
C LYS A 187 18.82 13.00 -5.79
N ASP A 188 18.45 13.60 -4.66
CA ASP A 188 19.24 13.52 -3.44
C ASP A 188 19.34 12.08 -2.94
N ARG A 189 20.52 11.73 -2.43
CA ARG A 189 20.80 10.43 -1.82
C ARG A 189 20.99 10.62 -0.32
N ASN A 190 20.38 9.75 0.48
CA ASN A 190 20.67 9.68 1.91
C ASN A 190 22.03 9.00 2.17
N GLU A 191 22.42 8.84 3.44
CA GLU A 191 23.71 8.22 3.80
C GLU A 191 23.81 6.75 3.38
N ASP A 192 22.67 6.05 3.30
CA ASP A 192 22.57 4.70 2.76
C ASP A 192 22.63 4.67 1.22
N GLY A 193 22.67 5.83 0.57
CA GLY A 193 22.73 6.01 -0.89
C GLY A 193 21.41 5.80 -1.62
N PHE A 194 20.29 5.72 -0.89
CA PHE A 194 18.94 5.65 -1.45
C PHE A 194 18.45 7.02 -1.89
N THR A 195 17.79 7.06 -3.05
CA THR A 195 17.00 8.21 -3.51
C THR A 195 15.53 8.04 -3.13
N PRO A 196 14.69 9.10 -3.24
CA PRO A 196 13.26 8.99 -3.00
C PRO A 196 12.57 7.88 -3.82
N LEU A 197 13.03 7.67 -5.06
CA LEU A 197 12.51 6.60 -5.92
C LEU A 197 12.85 5.20 -5.38
N HIS A 198 14.01 5.01 -4.73
CA HIS A 198 14.32 3.74 -4.06
C HIS A 198 13.35 3.48 -2.90
N ILE A 199 13.09 4.49 -2.07
CA ILE A 199 12.14 4.36 -0.96
C ILE A 199 10.76 3.97 -1.49
N LEU A 200 10.26 4.65 -2.52
CA LEU A 200 8.97 4.32 -3.12
C LEU A 200 8.94 2.88 -3.68
N ALA A 201 10.06 2.40 -4.26
CA ALA A 201 10.18 1.04 -4.77
C ALA A 201 10.10 -0.03 -3.66
N THR A 202 10.40 0.33 -2.40
CA THR A 202 10.25 -0.58 -1.25
C THR A 202 8.80 -0.71 -0.75
N LYS A 203 7.84 0.06 -1.29
CA LYS A 203 6.45 0.13 -0.81
C LYS A 203 5.47 -0.50 -1.82
N PRO A 204 5.41 -1.84 -1.94
CA PRO A 204 4.52 -2.50 -2.91
C PRO A 204 3.03 -2.20 -2.66
N ASN A 205 2.65 -1.98 -1.40
CA ASN A 205 1.27 -1.65 -1.03
C ASN A 205 0.80 -0.28 -1.56
N ALA A 206 1.71 0.59 -1.98
CA ALA A 206 1.39 1.86 -2.59
C ALA A 206 0.84 1.70 -4.02
N PHE A 207 1.05 0.54 -4.67
CA PHE A 207 0.68 0.31 -6.06
C PHE A 207 -0.35 -0.80 -6.21
N LYS A 208 -1.10 -0.78 -7.32
CA LYS A 208 -2.12 -1.78 -7.60
C LYS A 208 -1.50 -3.14 -7.89
N SER A 209 -0.40 -3.22 -8.64
CA SER A 209 0.32 -4.48 -8.91
C SER A 209 0.83 -5.17 -7.64
N GLY A 210 1.29 -4.38 -6.67
CA GLY A 210 1.74 -4.86 -5.36
C GLY A 210 0.60 -5.13 -4.37
N CYS A 211 -0.66 -4.95 -4.77
CA CYS A 211 -1.82 -5.13 -3.91
C CYS A 211 -2.77 -6.24 -4.38
N ARG A 212 -3.08 -7.19 -3.49
CA ARG A 212 -4.11 -8.20 -3.76
C ARG A 212 -5.49 -7.71 -3.29
N LEU A 213 -6.39 -7.55 -4.25
CA LEU A 213 -7.81 -7.31 -3.99
C LEU A 213 -8.59 -8.62 -4.17
N GLY A 214 -9.53 -8.89 -3.26
CA GLY A 214 -10.48 -10.01 -3.40
C GLY A 214 -11.33 -9.87 -4.68
N LEU A 215 -12.08 -10.91 -5.03
CA LEU A 215 -12.93 -10.86 -6.24
C LEU A 215 -13.89 -9.66 -6.20
N PHE A 216 -14.62 -9.53 -5.09
CA PHE A 216 -15.54 -8.43 -4.84
C PHE A 216 -14.82 -7.09 -4.70
N ASP A 217 -13.69 -7.04 -3.98
CA ASP A 217 -12.92 -5.80 -3.81
C ASP A 217 -12.40 -5.27 -5.15
N ARG A 218 -12.04 -6.17 -6.09
CA ARG A 218 -11.64 -5.81 -7.43
C ARG A 218 -12.79 -5.15 -8.18
N ILE A 219 -13.99 -5.72 -8.13
CA ILE A 219 -15.18 -5.12 -8.78
C ILE A 219 -15.40 -3.70 -8.23
N ILE A 220 -15.46 -3.56 -6.90
CA ILE A 220 -15.63 -2.25 -6.24
C ILE A 220 -14.52 -1.27 -6.67
N TYR A 221 -13.27 -1.72 -6.67
CA TYR A 221 -12.12 -0.91 -7.08
C TYR A 221 -12.24 -0.41 -8.53
N TRP A 222 -12.76 -1.21 -9.46
CA TRP A 222 -12.98 -0.77 -10.84
C TRP A 222 -14.16 0.20 -10.97
N CYS A 223 -15.20 0.06 -10.14
CA CYS A 223 -16.38 0.93 -10.16
C CYS A 223 -16.18 2.31 -9.49
N ILE A 224 -15.13 2.51 -8.70
CA ILE A 224 -14.85 3.79 -8.04
C ILE A 224 -14.07 4.69 -9.00
N THR A 225 -14.48 5.94 -9.21
CA THR A 225 -13.65 6.97 -9.84
C THR A 225 -13.01 7.82 -8.75
N VAL A 226 -11.69 7.96 -8.78
CA VAL A 226 -10.93 8.83 -7.87
C VAL A 226 -10.50 10.05 -8.65
N LYS A 227 -10.67 11.25 -8.06
CA LYS A 227 -10.14 12.48 -8.62
C LYS A 227 -8.63 12.52 -8.36
N GLU A 228 -7.86 12.74 -9.41
CA GLU A 228 -6.43 12.98 -9.32
C GLU A 228 -6.11 14.20 -8.45
N VAL A 229 -5.02 14.14 -7.68
CA VAL A 229 -4.56 15.27 -6.88
C VAL A 229 -4.17 16.38 -7.85
N LYS A 230 -4.85 17.51 -7.71
CA LYS A 230 -4.53 18.72 -8.47
C LYS A 230 -3.45 19.48 -7.73
N GLU A 231 -2.57 20.08 -8.51
CA GLU A 231 -1.62 21.05 -8.01
C GLU A 231 -2.36 22.17 -7.28
N ILE A 232 -1.87 22.52 -6.10
CA ILE A 232 -2.32 23.72 -5.41
C ILE A 232 -1.66 24.87 -6.17
N LYS A 233 -2.45 25.62 -6.96
CA LYS A 233 -1.95 26.77 -7.71
C LYS A 233 -1.14 27.67 -6.76
N ASN A 234 0.04 28.11 -7.20
CA ASN A 234 0.97 28.98 -6.48
C ASN A 234 0.38 30.39 -6.27
N ASP A 235 -0.71 30.49 -5.53
CA ASP A 235 -1.21 31.73 -4.96
C ASP A 235 -1.05 31.62 -3.42
N PRO A 236 0.11 32.04 -2.88
CA PRO A 236 0.39 32.00 -1.45
C PRO A 236 -0.66 32.77 -0.65
N GLU A 237 -1.17 33.88 -1.16
CA GLU A 237 -2.13 34.73 -0.47
C GLU A 237 -3.50 34.07 -0.36
N ALA A 238 -4.01 33.49 -1.45
CA ALA A 238 -5.28 32.75 -1.41
C ALA A 238 -5.21 31.51 -0.53
N TYR A 239 -4.06 30.84 -0.47
CA TYR A 239 -3.86 29.70 0.41
C TYR A 239 -3.83 30.12 1.88
N LEU A 240 -3.05 31.15 2.21
CA LEU A 240 -2.92 31.65 3.58
C LEU A 240 -4.24 32.26 4.10
N LYS A 241 -5.05 32.90 3.25
CA LYS A 241 -6.38 33.44 3.63
C LYS A 241 -7.33 32.41 4.23
N ARG A 242 -7.17 31.12 3.90
CA ARG A 242 -7.97 30.02 4.49
C ARG A 242 -7.81 29.92 6.00
N PHE A 243 -6.71 30.43 6.53
CA PHE A 243 -6.37 30.40 7.95
C PHE A 243 -6.61 31.76 8.64
N ASP A 244 -7.23 32.75 7.99
CA ASP A 244 -7.55 34.03 8.64
C ASP A 244 -8.91 34.05 9.35
N GLY A 245 -9.80 33.10 9.05
CA GLY A 245 -11.11 32.98 9.69
C GLY A 245 -11.08 32.08 10.92
N SER A 246 -11.74 32.49 12.00
CA SER A 246 -12.10 31.58 13.10
C SER A 246 -12.96 30.46 12.53
N LYS A 247 -12.51 29.21 12.59
CA LYS A 247 -13.35 28.06 12.27
C LYS A 247 -14.56 28.06 13.22
N GLU A 248 -15.72 28.51 12.75
CA GLU A 248 -16.94 27.81 13.11
C GLU A 248 -16.79 26.36 12.62
N PRO A 249 -17.27 25.37 13.37
CA PRO A 249 -17.14 23.98 12.98
C PRO A 249 -17.77 23.76 11.60
N TRP A 250 -16.90 23.56 10.61
CA TRP A 250 -17.29 23.34 9.22
C TRP A 250 -17.95 21.96 9.11
N TYR A 251 -19.26 21.94 9.02
CA TYR A 251 -20.02 20.76 8.59
C TYR A 251 -20.33 20.91 7.09
N PRO A 252 -19.97 19.93 6.25
CA PRO A 252 -20.41 19.91 4.86
C PRO A 252 -21.95 19.88 4.77
N GLU A 253 -22.56 20.70 3.91
CA GLU A 253 -24.03 20.79 3.71
C GLU A 253 -24.69 19.41 3.43
N ASN A 254 -23.92 18.47 2.90
CA ASN A 254 -24.28 17.08 2.63
C ASN A 254 -24.53 16.20 3.88
N TYR A 255 -24.26 16.68 5.09
CA TYR A 255 -24.70 16.00 6.32
C TYR A 255 -26.21 16.11 6.53
N GLY A 256 -26.85 17.19 6.03
CA GLY A 256 -28.31 17.32 6.01
C GLY A 256 -28.98 16.26 5.14
N THR A 257 -28.37 15.93 3.99
CA THR A 257 -28.84 14.86 3.10
C THR A 257 -28.68 13.46 3.72
N CYS A 258 -27.59 13.21 4.45
CA CYS A 258 -27.41 11.98 5.21
C CYS A 258 -28.43 11.85 6.34
N ALA A 259 -28.68 12.92 7.10
CA ALA A 259 -29.70 12.94 8.13
C ALA A 259 -31.11 12.67 7.55
N HIS A 260 -31.45 13.29 6.42
CA HIS A 260 -32.70 13.01 5.69
C HIS A 260 -32.79 11.57 5.17
N PHE A 261 -31.69 11.02 4.64
CA PHE A 261 -31.63 9.65 4.14
C PHE A 261 -31.81 8.63 5.27
N PHE A 262 -31.15 8.82 6.41
CA PHE A 262 -31.33 7.97 7.59
C PHE A 262 -32.74 8.13 8.18
N HIS A 263 -33.32 9.34 8.19
CA HIS A 263 -34.70 9.57 8.62
C HIS A 263 -35.72 8.89 7.70
N MET A 264 -35.47 8.84 6.39
CA MET A 264 -36.31 8.13 5.43
C MET A 264 -36.21 6.60 5.62
N LEU A 265 -35.00 6.08 5.83
CA LEU A 265 -34.75 4.65 6.05
C LEU A 265 -35.35 4.15 7.37
N PHE A 266 -35.27 4.94 8.44
CA PHE A 266 -35.93 4.66 9.72
C PHE A 266 -37.45 4.76 9.61
N GLY A 267 -37.99 5.69 8.81
CA GLY A 267 -39.42 5.77 8.52
C GLY A 267 -39.98 4.52 7.83
N VAL A 268 -39.23 3.92 6.89
CA VAL A 268 -39.64 2.68 6.20
C VAL A 268 -39.59 1.45 7.12
N VAL A 269 -38.63 1.40 8.05
CA VAL A 269 -38.47 0.27 8.99
C VAL A 269 -39.48 0.32 10.15
N PHE A 270 -39.91 1.51 10.58
CA PHE A 270 -40.90 1.64 11.66
C PHE A 270 -42.35 1.79 11.18
N TYR A 271 -42.60 2.17 9.91
CA TYR A 271 -43.96 2.47 9.42
C TYR A 271 -44.39 1.75 8.11
N GLY A 272 -43.78 0.63 7.70
CA GLY A 272 -44.39 -0.27 6.70
C GLY A 272 -45.01 -1.49 7.41
N LEU A 273 -46.31 -1.81 7.42
CA LEU A 273 -47.47 -1.60 6.52
C LEU A 273 -48.72 -1.68 7.46
N PRO A 274 -49.76 -0.82 7.37
CA PRO A 274 -50.62 -0.74 6.20
C PRO A 274 -51.02 0.70 5.84
N LEU A 275 -50.48 1.21 4.73
CA LEU A 275 -51.08 2.35 4.02
C LEU A 275 -51.07 2.08 2.52
N LEU A 276 -51.73 0.98 2.13
CA LEU A 276 -52.03 0.64 0.74
C LEU A 276 -53.55 0.51 0.52
N GLN A 277 -54.34 1.38 1.16
CA GLN A 277 -55.79 1.45 0.89
C GLN A 277 -56.38 2.84 0.65
N ASN A 278 -55.63 3.94 0.69
CA ASN A 278 -56.22 5.27 0.48
C ASN A 278 -55.42 6.22 -0.42
N ILE A 279 -54.97 5.73 -1.57
CA ILE A 279 -54.63 6.62 -2.71
C ILE A 279 -55.61 6.33 -3.84
N ARG A 280 -56.84 6.78 -3.65
CA ARG A 280 -57.75 7.17 -4.72
C ARG A 280 -58.08 8.63 -4.50
N SER A 281 -57.96 9.42 -5.56
CA SER A 281 -58.24 10.85 -5.63
C SER A 281 -57.21 11.77 -4.95
N THR A 282 -56.23 12.23 -5.72
CA THR A 282 -56.07 13.68 -5.97
C THR A 282 -55.44 13.90 -7.34
N LYS A 283 -56.02 14.88 -8.02
CA LYS A 283 -55.95 15.18 -9.45
C LYS A 283 -54.67 15.96 -9.77
N VAL A 284 -54.18 15.76 -10.98
CA VAL A 284 -53.09 16.48 -11.65
C VAL A 284 -53.41 17.98 -11.81
N SER A 285 -52.47 18.84 -11.43
CA SER A 285 -52.25 20.19 -11.98
C SER A 285 -50.74 20.47 -11.78
N GLY A 286 -49.88 20.43 -12.79
CA GLY A 286 -49.87 21.31 -13.95
C GLY A 286 -49.08 22.58 -13.58
N PHE A 287 -47.77 22.61 -13.81
CA PHE A 287 -46.99 23.85 -13.82
C PHE A 287 -46.37 24.01 -15.21
N GLN A 288 -46.89 25.01 -15.92
CA GLN A 288 -46.57 25.38 -17.29
C GLN A 288 -45.22 26.10 -17.38
N ALA A 289 -44.59 25.94 -18.53
CA ALA A 289 -43.54 26.80 -19.06
C ALA A 289 -44.13 28.12 -19.55
N ASP A 290 -43.40 29.22 -19.41
CA ASP A 290 -43.60 30.44 -20.19
C ASP A 290 -42.22 31.01 -20.62
N GLU A 291 -42.03 31.07 -21.94
CA GLU A 291 -41.11 31.96 -22.65
C GLU A 291 -41.89 33.21 -23.10
N GLU A 292 -41.35 34.42 -22.90
CA GLU A 292 -40.98 35.38 -23.96
C GLU A 292 -40.86 36.85 -23.50
N LYS A 293 -39.66 37.39 -23.77
CA LYS A 293 -39.30 38.70 -24.40
C LYS A 293 -39.92 40.04 -23.92
N GLY A 294 -39.00 40.94 -23.58
CA GLY A 294 -39.06 42.39 -23.84
C GLY A 294 -37.67 42.91 -24.25
N ARG A 295 -37.59 43.69 -25.34
CA ARG A 295 -36.38 44.02 -26.12
C ARG A 295 -36.07 45.54 -26.07
N ASN A 296 -34.80 45.89 -26.35
CA ASN A 296 -34.22 47.18 -26.84
C ASN A 296 -33.84 48.25 -25.77
N ASN A 297 -32.70 48.96 -25.81
CA ASN A 297 -31.63 49.16 -26.82
C ASN A 297 -30.31 49.71 -26.20
N ASN A 298 -29.19 49.29 -26.80
CA ASN A 298 -27.93 49.98 -27.15
C ASN A 298 -27.08 50.75 -26.10
N HIS A 299 -25.84 50.25 -25.88
CA HIS A 299 -24.61 50.97 -26.22
C HIS A 299 -23.41 50.00 -26.36
N GLU A 300 -22.62 50.22 -27.41
CA GLU A 300 -21.41 49.51 -27.81
C GLU A 300 -20.20 49.84 -26.91
N ASP A 301 -19.35 48.84 -26.64
CA ASP A 301 -17.98 48.70 -27.19
C ASP A 301 -16.91 48.17 -26.19
N LYS A 302 -16.10 47.22 -26.71
CA LYS A 302 -14.77 46.66 -26.30
C LYS A 302 -14.60 45.67 -25.13
N GLY A 303 -14.09 44.47 -25.47
CA GLY A 303 -13.23 43.66 -24.59
C GLY A 303 -13.25 42.14 -24.81
N GLU A 304 -12.51 41.69 -25.83
CA GLU A 304 -12.07 40.34 -26.25
C GLU A 304 -12.35 39.07 -25.39
N SER A 305 -12.93 38.11 -26.12
CA SER A 305 -13.16 36.66 -26.00
C SER A 305 -12.41 35.81 -24.96
N LYS A 306 -13.23 35.02 -24.25
CA LYS A 306 -12.89 33.88 -23.37
C LYS A 306 -13.04 32.50 -24.05
N ASP A 307 -13.10 32.44 -25.37
CA ASP A 307 -13.61 31.25 -26.08
C ASP A 307 -12.53 30.36 -26.73
N GLU A 308 -11.24 30.56 -26.44
CA GLU A 308 -10.18 29.68 -26.96
C GLU A 308 -9.61 28.66 -25.94
N GLU A 309 -9.97 28.73 -24.65
CA GLU A 309 -9.47 27.77 -23.63
C GLU A 309 -10.37 26.55 -23.38
N GLU A 310 -11.64 26.58 -23.81
CA GLU A 310 -12.56 25.44 -23.63
C GLU A 310 -12.40 24.32 -24.68
N GLU A 311 -11.75 24.59 -25.81
CA GLU A 311 -11.65 23.60 -26.89
C GLU A 311 -10.48 22.60 -26.73
N LYS A 312 -9.53 22.87 -25.82
CA LYS A 312 -8.39 21.97 -25.57
C LYS A 312 -8.61 20.94 -24.45
N TYR A 313 -9.73 21.05 -23.72
CA TYR A 313 -10.05 20.16 -22.58
C TYR A 313 -10.78 18.86 -22.94
N ASN A 314 -11.09 18.62 -24.23
CA ASN A 314 -11.81 17.42 -24.66
C ASN A 314 -10.95 16.32 -25.31
N LEU A 315 -9.61 16.44 -25.34
CA LEU A 315 -8.74 15.44 -25.95
C LEU A 315 -8.01 14.51 -24.95
N LYS A 316 -8.77 13.83 -24.06
CA LYS A 316 -8.33 12.55 -23.45
C LYS A 316 -9.42 11.74 -22.71
N GLN A 317 -10.70 12.06 -22.90
CA GLN A 317 -11.78 11.13 -22.54
C GLN A 317 -11.88 10.02 -23.59
N ARG A 318 -11.19 8.90 -23.38
CA ARG A 318 -11.50 7.67 -24.12
C ARG A 318 -12.79 7.05 -23.58
N TYR A 319 -13.87 7.33 -24.31
CA TYR A 319 -15.10 6.56 -24.57
C TYR A 319 -15.73 5.77 -23.42
N VAL A 320 -16.66 6.42 -22.72
CA VAL A 320 -17.88 5.75 -22.24
C VAL A 320 -19.06 6.67 -22.59
N PRO A 321 -20.10 6.24 -23.35
CA PRO A 321 -21.25 7.07 -23.69
C PRO A 321 -21.98 7.58 -22.44
N PRO A 322 -22.62 8.77 -22.45
CA PRO A 322 -23.27 9.37 -21.27
C PRO A 322 -24.34 8.47 -20.62
N ASN A 323 -24.99 7.64 -21.42
CA ASN A 323 -25.95 6.60 -21.06
C ASN A 323 -25.35 5.44 -20.22
N TYR A 324 -24.03 5.25 -20.23
CA TYR A 324 -23.35 4.29 -19.35
C TYR A 324 -22.96 4.87 -18.00
N ALA A 325 -22.85 6.21 -17.85
CA ALA A 325 -22.58 6.83 -16.55
C ALA A 325 -23.71 6.55 -15.55
N SER A 326 -24.97 6.61 -16.03
CA SER A 326 -26.16 6.24 -15.25
C SER A 326 -26.22 4.76 -14.90
N ILE A 327 -25.75 3.88 -15.80
CA ILE A 327 -25.64 2.43 -15.55
C ILE A 327 -24.54 2.16 -14.51
N ILE A 328 -23.39 2.82 -14.59
CA ILE A 328 -22.31 2.69 -13.61
C ILE A 328 -22.75 3.22 -12.24
N LEU A 329 -23.48 4.33 -12.19
CA LEU A 329 -24.07 4.85 -10.93
C LEU A 329 -25.13 3.90 -10.36
N SER A 330 -26.00 3.34 -11.21
CA SER A 330 -27.03 2.37 -10.80
C SER A 330 -26.42 1.05 -10.34
N LEU A 331 -25.37 0.58 -11.03
CA LEU A 331 -24.57 -0.58 -10.63
C LEU A 331 -23.85 -0.32 -9.30
N LYS A 332 -23.33 0.90 -9.10
CA LYS A 332 -22.70 1.31 -7.83
C LYS A 332 -23.71 1.34 -6.69
N PHE A 333 -24.92 1.84 -6.93
CA PHE A 333 -26.01 1.81 -5.95
C PHE A 333 -26.42 0.37 -5.62
N PHE A 334 -26.65 -0.46 -6.64
CA PHE A 334 -27.06 -1.86 -6.46
C PHE A 334 -25.97 -2.72 -5.81
N LEU A 335 -24.69 -2.54 -6.17
CA LEU A 335 -23.57 -3.22 -5.52
C LEU A 335 -23.42 -2.78 -4.06
N ASN A 336 -23.57 -1.48 -3.77
CA ASN A 336 -23.55 -1.00 -2.39
C ASN A 336 -24.72 -1.60 -1.58
N LEU A 337 -25.92 -1.65 -2.15
CA LEU A 337 -27.09 -2.27 -1.53
C LEU A 337 -26.88 -3.79 -1.30
N LEU A 338 -26.38 -4.51 -2.31
CA LEU A 338 -26.06 -5.93 -2.24
C LEU A 338 -24.99 -6.22 -1.18
N LEU A 339 -23.96 -5.38 -1.07
CA LEU A 339 -22.89 -5.52 -0.08
C LEU A 339 -23.35 -5.20 1.35
N ILE A 340 -24.35 -4.33 1.51
CA ILE A 340 -25.02 -4.08 2.79
C ILE A 340 -25.89 -5.29 3.16
N VAL A 341 -26.68 -5.84 2.22
CA VAL A 341 -27.54 -7.02 2.42
C VAL A 341 -26.72 -8.29 2.72
N LEU A 342 -25.57 -8.46 2.07
CA LEU A 342 -24.64 -9.58 2.29
C LEU A 342 -23.75 -9.42 3.55
N GLY A 343 -23.97 -8.39 4.36
CA GLY A 343 -23.23 -8.19 5.62
C GLY A 343 -21.76 -7.77 5.46
N HIS A 344 -21.34 -7.33 4.27
CA HIS A 344 -19.94 -6.95 3.99
C HIS A 344 -19.55 -5.53 4.43
N GLY A 345 -20.53 -4.71 4.85
CA GLY A 345 -20.34 -3.47 5.62
C GLY A 345 -19.75 -2.27 4.86
N PHE A 346 -20.22 -1.07 5.18
CA PHE A 346 -19.72 0.22 4.65
C PHE A 346 -18.21 0.41 4.86
N HIS A 347 -17.66 -0.13 5.96
CA HIS A 347 -16.25 -0.06 6.31
C HIS A 347 -15.34 -0.69 5.24
N ARG A 348 -15.74 -1.83 4.64
CA ARG A 348 -14.94 -2.50 3.60
C ARG A 348 -14.86 -1.67 2.32
N ILE A 349 -15.96 -1.02 1.95
CA ILE A 349 -16.03 -0.15 0.76
C ILE A 349 -15.16 1.09 0.98
N LYS A 350 -15.28 1.75 2.15
CA LYS A 350 -14.43 2.90 2.53
C LYS A 350 -12.95 2.54 2.46
N LYS A 351 -12.56 1.36 2.94
CA LYS A 351 -11.17 0.85 2.86
C LYS A 351 -10.68 0.71 1.42
N ILE A 352 -11.53 0.28 0.48
CA ILE A 352 -11.17 0.15 -0.93
C ILE A 352 -11.04 1.52 -1.61
N ILE A 353 -11.90 2.48 -1.26
CA ILE A 353 -11.82 3.86 -1.76
C ILE A 353 -10.48 4.48 -1.36
N ILE A 354 -10.16 4.49 -0.07
CA ILE A 354 -8.89 5.02 0.46
C ILE A 354 -7.70 4.33 -0.21
N LYS A 355 -7.79 3.01 -0.40
CA LYS A 355 -6.73 2.25 -1.07
C LYS A 355 -6.56 2.65 -2.54
N LYS A 356 -7.65 2.92 -3.26
CA LYS A 356 -7.60 3.39 -4.65
C LYS A 356 -7.04 4.80 -4.74
N GLU A 357 -7.42 5.69 -3.84
CA GLU A 357 -6.86 7.03 -3.72
C GLU A 357 -5.35 6.96 -3.57
N ARG A 358 -4.87 6.18 -2.60
CA ARG A 358 -3.45 5.94 -2.38
C ARG A 358 -2.72 5.45 -3.63
N HIS A 359 -3.28 4.48 -4.35
CA HIS A 359 -2.65 3.96 -5.58
C HIS A 359 -2.57 5.02 -6.69
N THR A 360 -3.60 5.84 -6.84
CA THR A 360 -3.61 6.91 -7.84
C THR A 360 -2.55 7.96 -7.52
N VAL A 361 -2.46 8.41 -6.27
CA VAL A 361 -1.50 9.45 -5.87
C VAL A 361 -0.06 8.92 -5.89
N ALA A 362 0.20 7.72 -5.38
CA ALA A 362 1.52 7.11 -5.46
C ALA A 362 2.02 6.96 -6.91
N LEU A 363 1.12 6.65 -7.85
CA LEU A 363 1.44 6.60 -9.27
C LEU A 363 1.81 7.98 -9.83
N GLN A 364 1.12 9.04 -9.41
CA GLN A 364 1.46 10.41 -9.80
C GLN A 364 2.83 10.82 -9.26
N VAL A 365 3.11 10.56 -7.99
CA VAL A 365 4.42 10.82 -7.37
C VAL A 365 5.52 10.06 -8.09
N MET A 366 5.31 8.77 -8.36
CA MET A 366 6.25 7.94 -9.10
C MET A 366 6.55 8.52 -10.48
N ASN A 367 5.53 8.88 -11.26
CA ASN A 367 5.71 9.44 -12.59
C ASN A 367 6.52 10.73 -12.56
N GLU A 368 6.30 11.59 -11.55
CA GLU A 368 7.09 12.81 -11.39
C GLU A 368 8.53 12.53 -10.96
N LEU A 369 8.76 11.57 -10.05
CA LEU A 369 10.11 11.16 -9.68
C LEU A 369 10.88 10.57 -10.87
N VAL A 370 10.24 9.71 -11.67
CA VAL A 370 10.82 9.14 -12.90
C VAL A 370 11.02 10.22 -13.95
N LYS A 371 10.14 11.24 -14.02
CA LYS A 371 10.28 12.38 -14.93
C LYS A 371 11.49 13.26 -14.57
N THR A 372 11.67 13.54 -13.29
CA THR A 372 12.73 14.43 -12.77
C THR A 372 14.07 13.70 -12.63
N ALA A 373 14.06 12.38 -12.53
CA ALA A 373 15.26 11.57 -12.67
C ALA A 373 15.92 11.85 -14.03
N SER A 374 17.16 12.35 -13.98
CA SER A 374 18.01 12.52 -15.15
C SER A 374 18.36 11.15 -15.75
N PRO A 375 18.89 11.09 -16.99
CA PRO A 375 19.47 9.86 -17.50
C PRO A 375 20.43 9.28 -16.48
N TYR A 376 20.43 7.95 -16.34
CA TYR A 376 21.33 7.17 -15.51
C TYR A 376 22.70 7.85 -15.32
N LYS A 377 22.93 8.42 -14.13
CA LYS A 377 24.29 8.68 -13.61
C LYS A 377 24.59 7.71 -12.46
N PHE A 378 24.24 6.44 -12.68
CA PHE A 378 24.79 5.30 -11.92
C PHE A 378 25.69 4.41 -12.78
N SER A 379 26.00 4.85 -14.00
CA SER A 379 27.20 4.44 -14.74
C SER A 379 28.23 5.57 -14.69
N GLU A 380 28.90 5.73 -13.55
CA GLU A 380 30.32 6.12 -13.58
C GLU A 380 31.13 4.86 -13.24
N ARG A 381 31.04 3.84 -14.12
CA ARG A 381 32.31 3.43 -14.71
C ARG A 381 32.61 4.54 -15.69
N GLU A 382 33.53 5.43 -15.35
CA GLU A 382 34.21 6.22 -16.35
C GLU A 382 34.87 5.22 -17.32
N THR A 383 34.16 4.81 -18.35
CA THR A 383 34.82 4.52 -19.61
C THR A 383 35.18 5.88 -20.14
N THR A 384 36.38 6.35 -19.78
CA THR A 384 37.04 7.37 -20.58
C THR A 384 37.10 6.82 -22.00
N ASP A 385 36.36 7.43 -22.90
CA ASP A 385 36.47 7.19 -24.33
C ASP A 385 37.92 7.51 -24.73
N ILE A 386 38.77 6.48 -24.77
CA ILE A 386 40.02 6.54 -25.48
C ILE A 386 39.62 6.52 -26.95
N HIS A 387 39.64 7.70 -27.55
CA HIS A 387 39.58 7.86 -29.00
C HIS A 387 40.70 7.00 -29.61
N PHE A 388 40.36 5.83 -30.14
CA PHE A 388 41.29 5.03 -30.92
C PHE A 388 41.47 5.73 -32.27
N ASP A 389 42.59 6.44 -32.43
CA ASP A 389 43.07 6.88 -33.73
C ASP A 389 43.85 5.70 -34.36
N PRO A 390 43.35 5.05 -35.43
CA PRO A 390 43.95 3.85 -35.98
C PRO A 390 45.01 4.27 -37.00
N ARG A 391 46.14 4.80 -36.53
CA ARG A 391 47.39 4.96 -37.29
C ARG A 391 48.47 5.38 -36.31
N ILE A 392 49.35 4.43 -35.96
CA ILE A 392 50.82 4.55 -35.93
C ILE A 392 51.33 3.24 -35.33
N THR A 393 51.70 2.33 -36.23
CA THR A 393 52.72 1.31 -36.00
C THR A 393 54.09 1.98 -36.03
N GLY A 394 54.97 1.72 -35.07
CA GLY A 394 56.37 2.13 -35.18
C GLY A 394 57.14 2.10 -33.86
N GLU A 395 58.17 1.26 -33.84
CA GLU A 395 59.20 1.19 -32.80
C GLU A 395 60.12 2.42 -32.79
N ALA A 396 60.90 2.51 -31.70
CA ALA A 396 62.23 3.12 -31.56
C ALA A 396 62.36 4.58 -31.07
N GLN A 397 63.14 4.68 -29.98
CA GLN A 397 64.24 5.62 -29.68
C GLN A 397 63.98 7.14 -29.61
N GLY A 398 64.63 7.79 -28.63
CA GLY A 398 65.10 9.16 -28.81
C GLY A 398 64.92 10.09 -27.61
N VAL A 399 66.07 10.41 -27.02
CA VAL A 399 66.43 11.51 -26.12
C VAL A 399 65.82 12.88 -26.52
N GLU A 400 65.43 13.70 -25.55
CA GLU A 400 65.99 15.04 -25.24
C GLU A 400 65.00 15.97 -24.51
N ALA A 401 65.59 16.70 -23.57
CA ALA A 401 64.97 17.69 -22.71
C ALA A 401 64.85 19.06 -23.40
N GLU A 402 64.03 19.93 -22.81
CA GLU A 402 64.30 21.35 -22.50
C GLU A 402 63.04 22.20 -22.61
N THR A 403 62.61 22.80 -21.49
CA THR A 403 62.60 24.26 -21.18
C THR A 403 61.50 25.03 -21.95
N ASP A 404 60.78 26.02 -21.44
CA ASP A 404 60.92 26.90 -20.29
C ASP A 404 59.61 27.72 -20.12
N LYS A 405 59.52 28.42 -18.98
CA LYS A 405 58.80 29.71 -18.76
C LYS A 405 57.30 29.77 -18.40
N LYS A 406 57.11 29.81 -17.06
CA LYS A 406 56.84 30.99 -16.20
C LYS A 406 55.45 31.67 -16.11
N LYS A 407 55.07 31.82 -14.81
CA LYS A 407 54.33 32.90 -14.09
C LYS A 407 52.78 32.83 -14.12
N GLY A 408 52.04 32.95 -13.01
CA GLY A 408 52.34 33.19 -11.57
C GLY A 408 51.00 33.10 -10.79
N CYS A 409 50.93 32.29 -9.73
CA CYS A 409 50.90 32.65 -8.29
C CYS A 409 49.69 33.50 -7.80
N SER A 410 48.76 32.91 -7.04
CA SER A 410 48.77 32.96 -5.56
C SER A 410 47.55 32.25 -4.95
N ASN A 411 47.82 31.47 -3.90
CA ASN A 411 46.88 30.72 -3.08
C ASN A 411 46.14 31.63 -2.08
N LYS A 412 44.92 31.24 -1.70
CA LYS A 412 44.52 31.22 -0.28
C LYS A 412 43.74 29.94 0.02
N GLU A 413 44.23 29.25 1.03
CA GLU A 413 43.83 27.94 1.52
C GLU A 413 42.58 28.01 2.41
N GLY A 414 41.76 26.95 2.33
CA GLY A 414 40.80 26.55 3.35
C GLY A 414 41.02 25.06 3.62
N THR A 415 41.44 24.74 4.83
CA THR A 415 42.00 23.46 5.30
C THR A 415 40.94 22.35 5.30
N VAL A 416 41.16 21.28 4.52
CA VAL A 416 40.42 20.01 4.64
C VAL A 416 41.26 19.04 5.48
N THR A 417 40.64 18.48 6.51
CA THR A 417 41.22 17.51 7.45
C THR A 417 41.74 16.25 6.74
N VAL A 418 43.06 16.01 6.83
CA VAL A 418 43.83 14.96 6.10
C VAL A 418 43.78 13.57 6.77
N ALA A 419 43.02 13.42 7.85
CA ALA A 419 43.00 12.20 8.68
C ALA A 419 42.68 10.85 7.98
N PRO A 420 41.85 10.75 6.92
CA PRO A 420 41.49 9.46 6.32
C PRO A 420 42.59 8.86 5.42
N MET A 421 43.45 9.70 4.83
CA MET A 421 44.45 9.26 3.86
C MET A 421 45.69 8.68 4.55
N GLU A 422 46.09 9.24 5.69
CA GLU A 422 47.24 8.78 6.46
C GLU A 422 47.02 7.42 7.11
N SER A 423 45.78 7.10 7.55
CA SER A 423 45.46 5.77 8.06
C SER A 423 45.53 4.69 6.97
N PHE A 424 45.07 5.04 5.75
CA PHE A 424 45.09 4.14 4.59
C PHE A 424 46.51 3.82 4.12
N LEU A 425 47.43 4.80 4.16
CA LEU A 425 48.85 4.60 3.82
C LEU A 425 49.59 3.69 4.82
N LYS A 426 49.19 3.71 6.08
CA LYS A 426 49.78 2.89 7.16
C LYS A 426 49.44 1.41 7.03
N GLU A 427 48.23 1.10 6.57
CA GLU A 427 47.70 -0.27 6.47
C GLU A 427 48.32 -1.06 5.30
N TYR A 428 48.76 -0.38 4.23
CA TYR A 428 49.28 -1.02 3.01
C TYR A 428 50.82 -1.09 2.87
N ARG A 429 51.59 -0.65 3.87
CA ARG A 429 53.06 -0.74 3.92
C ARG A 429 53.73 -0.40 2.57
N ILE A 430 53.38 0.74 1.98
CA ILE A 430 54.02 1.24 0.76
C ILE A 430 55.42 1.76 1.16
N ILE A 431 56.46 0.99 0.86
CA ILE A 431 57.86 1.37 1.10
C ILE A 431 58.40 2.02 -0.17
N GLY A 432 58.37 3.35 -0.23
CA GLY A 432 58.93 4.15 -1.32
C GLY A 432 58.50 5.62 -1.22
N SER A 433 59.37 6.57 -1.61
CA SER A 433 59.09 8.00 -1.48
C SER A 433 57.94 8.45 -2.40
N VAL A 434 57.00 9.21 -1.83
CA VAL A 434 55.76 9.69 -2.49
C VAL A 434 56.04 11.01 -3.25
N ASP A 435 57.13 11.05 -4.02
CA ASP A 435 57.60 12.29 -4.65
C ASP A 435 57.38 12.37 -6.16
N SER A 436 56.78 11.35 -6.78
CA SER A 436 56.37 11.41 -8.19
C SER A 436 54.87 11.67 -8.35
N GLN A 437 54.51 12.53 -9.31
CA GLN A 437 53.11 12.83 -9.68
C GLN A 437 52.31 11.55 -10.00
N SER A 438 52.99 10.56 -10.61
CA SER A 438 52.43 9.25 -10.98
C SER A 438 52.04 8.40 -9.77
N SER A 439 52.87 8.41 -8.72
CA SER A 439 52.63 7.69 -7.46
C SER A 439 51.42 8.28 -6.69
N LYS A 440 51.27 9.61 -6.70
CA LYS A 440 50.09 10.28 -6.11
C LYS A 440 48.80 9.96 -6.85
N TYR A 441 48.85 9.90 -8.19
CA TYR A 441 47.70 9.52 -9.02
C TYR A 441 47.26 8.07 -8.81
N SER A 442 48.20 7.13 -8.71
CA SER A 442 47.89 5.71 -8.50
C SER A 442 47.35 5.42 -7.09
N VAL A 443 47.86 6.11 -6.06
CA VAL A 443 47.28 6.05 -4.70
C VAL A 443 45.90 6.70 -4.67
N LYS A 444 45.71 7.84 -5.33
CA LYS A 444 44.40 8.50 -5.46
C LYS A 444 43.38 7.61 -6.15
N MET A 445 43.74 6.97 -7.27
CA MET A 445 42.89 5.99 -7.96
C MET A 445 42.59 4.76 -7.10
N ALA A 446 43.55 4.24 -6.33
CA ALA A 446 43.31 3.10 -5.44
C ALA A 446 42.39 3.47 -4.27
N PHE A 447 42.50 4.69 -3.74
CA PHE A 447 41.63 5.24 -2.71
C PHE A 447 40.22 5.52 -3.24
N GLU A 448 40.09 6.15 -4.42
CA GLU A 448 38.82 6.37 -5.11
C GLU A 448 38.14 5.04 -5.47
N LYS A 449 38.90 4.06 -5.99
CA LYS A 449 38.40 2.69 -6.24
C LYS A 449 37.93 2.00 -4.96
N ASN A 450 38.60 2.22 -3.83
CA ASN A 450 38.16 1.70 -2.53
C ASN A 450 36.93 2.43 -1.96
N ILE A 451 36.78 3.73 -2.20
CA ILE A 451 35.54 4.48 -1.88
C ILE A 451 34.39 3.97 -2.74
N ILE A 452 34.64 3.70 -4.03
CA ILE A 452 33.68 3.11 -4.96
C ILE A 452 33.34 1.66 -4.58
N LEU A 453 34.31 0.87 -4.08
CA LEU A 453 34.07 -0.47 -3.54
C LEU A 453 33.40 -0.48 -2.16
N LYS A 454 33.50 0.62 -1.39
CA LYS A 454 32.82 0.81 -0.09
C LYS A 454 31.45 1.48 -0.21
N GLN A 455 31.11 2.07 -1.36
CA GLN A 455 29.71 2.27 -1.73
C GLN A 455 29.11 0.88 -1.90
N LYS A 456 28.53 0.38 -0.81
CA LYS A 456 27.61 -0.76 -0.76
C LYS A 456 26.87 -0.83 -2.09
N GLU A 457 26.93 -1.96 -2.80
CA GLU A 457 26.26 -2.13 -4.11
C GLU A 457 24.76 -1.91 -3.96
N ILE A 458 24.31 -0.65 -4.02
CA ILE A 458 22.92 -0.27 -3.80
C ILE A 458 22.15 -0.75 -5.03
N GLU A 459 21.23 -1.69 -4.80
CA GLU A 459 20.28 -2.16 -5.83
C GLU A 459 19.56 -0.94 -6.43
N THR A 460 19.51 -0.85 -7.76
CA THR A 460 18.81 0.26 -8.42
C THR A 460 17.31 0.24 -8.09
N PRO A 461 16.59 1.38 -8.15
CA PRO A 461 15.15 1.40 -7.86
C PRO A 461 14.38 0.45 -8.77
N PHE A 462 14.90 0.25 -9.98
CA PHE A 462 14.38 -0.69 -10.97
C PHE A 462 14.42 -2.14 -10.51
N LEU A 463 15.56 -2.59 -9.96
CA LEU A 463 15.72 -3.94 -9.43
C LEU A 463 14.88 -4.14 -8.17
N ILE A 464 14.84 -3.14 -7.27
CA ILE A 464 13.97 -3.17 -6.09
C ILE A 464 12.50 -3.27 -6.51
N ALA A 465 12.05 -2.49 -7.49
CA ALA A 465 10.68 -2.54 -7.99
C ALA A 465 10.34 -3.91 -8.57
N ALA A 466 11.27 -4.56 -9.28
CA ALA A 466 11.08 -5.91 -9.80
C ALA A 466 10.99 -6.96 -8.67
N LYS A 467 11.85 -6.86 -7.65
CA LYS A 467 11.87 -7.68 -6.44
C LYS A 467 10.58 -7.53 -5.63
N MET A 468 10.08 -6.29 -5.50
CA MET A 468 8.85 -5.94 -4.80
C MET A 468 7.58 -6.10 -5.65
N GLY A 469 7.71 -6.33 -6.96
CA GLY A 469 6.59 -6.61 -7.87
C GLY A 469 5.76 -5.39 -8.24
N ILE A 470 6.37 -4.20 -8.20
CA ILE A 470 5.73 -2.94 -8.58
C ILE A 470 5.82 -2.80 -10.10
N THR A 471 4.88 -3.44 -10.81
CA THR A 471 4.89 -3.49 -12.27
C THR A 471 4.77 -2.11 -12.91
N GLU A 472 3.98 -1.20 -12.34
CA GLU A 472 3.80 0.16 -12.87
C GLU A 472 5.12 0.95 -12.87
N MET A 473 5.95 0.77 -11.84
CA MET A 473 7.26 1.41 -11.76
C MET A 473 8.26 0.78 -12.72
N VAL A 474 8.26 -0.55 -12.81
CA VAL A 474 9.07 -1.29 -13.78
C VAL A 474 8.76 -0.86 -15.22
N GLU A 475 7.48 -0.74 -15.57
CA GLU A 475 7.00 -0.28 -16.87
C GLU A 475 7.43 1.17 -17.13
N SER A 476 7.13 2.08 -16.20
CA SER A 476 7.48 3.51 -16.33
C SER A 476 8.99 3.74 -16.50
N ILE A 477 9.82 3.04 -15.72
CA ILE A 477 11.28 3.12 -15.85
C ILE A 477 11.74 2.58 -17.21
N LEU A 478 11.21 1.44 -17.65
CA LEU A 478 11.62 0.82 -18.92
C LEU A 478 11.16 1.59 -20.16
N ASP A 479 10.04 2.31 -20.08
CA ASP A 479 9.54 3.15 -21.17
C ASP A 479 10.39 4.41 -21.33
N LYS A 480 10.87 4.97 -20.21
CA LYS A 480 11.74 6.14 -20.23
C LYS A 480 13.22 5.80 -20.42
N PHE A 481 13.66 4.66 -19.89
CA PHE A 481 15.05 4.20 -19.87
C PHE A 481 15.14 2.70 -20.23
N PRO A 482 15.13 2.34 -21.53
CA PRO A 482 15.19 0.93 -21.94
C PRO A 482 16.49 0.21 -21.53
N VAL A 483 17.59 0.95 -21.32
CA VAL A 483 18.91 0.40 -20.96
C VAL A 483 18.93 -0.23 -19.56
N SER A 484 18.04 0.23 -18.66
CA SER A 484 17.85 -0.31 -17.29
C SER A 484 17.69 -1.82 -17.22
N ILE A 485 17.22 -2.43 -18.31
CA ILE A 485 17.03 -3.89 -18.42
C ILE A 485 18.31 -4.70 -18.17
N GLN A 486 19.49 -4.07 -18.30
CA GLN A 486 20.80 -4.68 -18.07
C GLN A 486 21.30 -4.54 -16.63
N ASP A 487 20.60 -3.81 -15.76
CA ASP A 487 20.97 -3.65 -14.35
C ASP A 487 21.03 -5.02 -13.66
N LEU A 488 22.03 -5.19 -12.79
CA LEU A 488 22.25 -6.41 -12.00
C LEU A 488 22.40 -6.05 -10.53
N ASP A 489 21.93 -6.93 -9.65
CA ASP A 489 22.18 -6.83 -8.21
C ASP A 489 23.57 -7.36 -7.82
N ALA A 490 23.86 -7.30 -6.51
CA ALA A 490 25.10 -7.82 -5.92
C ALA A 490 25.31 -9.34 -6.10
N ASP A 491 24.22 -10.09 -6.32
CA ASP A 491 24.25 -11.52 -6.63
C ASP A 491 24.38 -11.79 -8.15
N GLY A 492 24.48 -10.75 -8.98
CA GLY A 492 24.52 -10.84 -10.43
C GLY A 492 23.17 -11.20 -11.07
N LYS A 493 22.06 -11.09 -10.33
CA LYS A 493 20.70 -11.32 -10.78
C LYS A 493 20.16 -10.09 -11.51
N ASN A 494 19.53 -10.32 -12.65
CA ASN A 494 18.75 -9.29 -13.32
C ASN A 494 17.32 -9.22 -12.75
N MET A 495 16.56 -8.26 -13.23
CA MET A 495 15.16 -8.07 -12.83
C MET A 495 14.28 -9.32 -12.99
N LEU A 496 14.52 -10.16 -14.01
CA LEU A 496 13.71 -11.35 -14.29
C LEU A 496 13.97 -12.41 -13.23
N LEU A 497 15.24 -12.63 -12.88
CA LEU A 497 15.67 -13.52 -11.82
C LEU A 497 15.10 -13.07 -10.47
N LEU A 498 15.17 -11.76 -10.17
CA LEU A 498 14.60 -11.18 -8.95
C LEU A 498 13.08 -11.35 -8.88
N ALA A 499 12.36 -11.06 -9.96
CA ALA A 499 10.92 -11.26 -10.04
C ALA A 499 10.56 -12.75 -9.84
N VAL A 500 11.40 -13.66 -10.35
CA VAL A 500 11.14 -15.10 -10.24
C VAL A 500 11.38 -15.64 -8.84
N GLU A 501 12.53 -15.31 -8.26
CA GLU A 501 12.90 -15.68 -6.89
C GLU A 501 11.82 -15.22 -5.91
N ASN A 502 11.33 -13.99 -6.09
CA ASN A 502 10.32 -13.37 -5.25
C ASN A 502 8.87 -13.70 -5.66
N ARG A 503 8.61 -14.65 -6.57
CA ARG A 503 7.25 -15.04 -7.00
C ARG A 503 6.38 -13.88 -7.51
N GLN A 504 6.97 -12.91 -8.17
CA GLN A 504 6.28 -11.74 -8.71
C GLN A 504 5.61 -12.05 -10.03
N THR A 505 4.46 -12.71 -9.94
CA THR A 505 3.71 -13.24 -11.10
C THR A 505 3.34 -12.19 -12.13
N HIS A 506 2.82 -11.03 -11.72
CA HIS A 506 2.39 -9.96 -12.62
C HIS A 506 3.58 -9.30 -13.31
N THR A 507 4.62 -8.94 -12.54
CA THR A 507 5.86 -8.39 -13.10
C THR A 507 6.54 -9.38 -14.03
N PHE A 508 6.66 -10.66 -13.66
CA PHE A 508 7.22 -11.69 -14.54
C PHE A 508 6.42 -11.80 -15.84
N GLN A 509 5.09 -11.84 -15.78
CA GLN A 509 4.24 -11.91 -16.97
C GLN A 509 4.41 -10.68 -17.87
N PHE A 510 4.47 -9.49 -17.28
CA PHE A 510 4.76 -8.25 -18.00
C PHE A 510 6.11 -8.34 -18.72
N LEU A 511 7.16 -8.81 -18.05
CA LEU A 511 8.49 -8.94 -18.65
C LEU A 511 8.55 -9.97 -19.76
N ILE A 512 7.87 -11.12 -19.63
CA ILE A 512 7.80 -12.12 -20.69
C ILE A 512 7.10 -11.59 -21.94
N ASN A 513 6.02 -10.84 -21.76
CA ASN A 513 5.19 -10.36 -22.86
C ASN A 513 5.74 -9.11 -23.55
N ARG A 514 6.69 -8.40 -22.93
CA ARG A 514 7.23 -7.16 -23.49
C ARG A 514 8.31 -7.46 -24.53
N GLU A 515 8.00 -7.25 -25.80
CA GLU A 515 8.98 -7.36 -26.88
C GLU A 515 9.92 -6.15 -26.87
N THR A 516 11.20 -6.38 -26.56
CA THR A 516 12.25 -5.36 -26.67
C THR A 516 13.46 -5.92 -27.40
N PRO A 517 14.27 -5.08 -28.08
CA PRO A 517 15.47 -5.56 -28.78
C PRO A 517 16.50 -6.22 -27.84
N LEU A 518 16.50 -5.86 -26.54
CA LEU A 518 17.38 -6.44 -25.53
C LEU A 518 16.76 -7.65 -24.78
N HIS A 519 15.55 -8.07 -25.16
CA HIS A 519 14.74 -9.07 -24.44
C HIS A 519 15.38 -10.45 -24.40
N GLU A 520 16.17 -10.85 -25.40
CA GLU A 520 16.84 -12.16 -25.34
C GLU A 520 17.94 -12.21 -24.27
N SER A 521 18.58 -11.08 -23.97
CA SER A 521 19.70 -11.02 -23.05
C SER A 521 19.28 -11.33 -21.60
N ILE A 522 18.04 -10.98 -21.21
CA ILE A 522 17.53 -11.22 -19.86
C ILE A 522 17.32 -12.71 -19.56
N PHE A 523 16.98 -13.53 -20.56
CA PHE A 523 16.77 -14.96 -20.37
C PHE A 523 18.06 -15.77 -20.26
N ARG A 524 19.14 -15.24 -20.83
CA ARG A 524 20.45 -15.91 -20.86
C ARG A 524 21.28 -15.63 -19.60
N LYS A 525 20.90 -14.66 -18.77
CA LYS A 525 21.64 -14.24 -17.57
C LYS A 525 21.40 -15.16 -16.37
N TRP A 526 22.47 -15.49 -15.64
CA TRP A 526 22.45 -16.34 -14.45
C TRP A 526 23.07 -15.58 -13.27
N ASP A 527 22.73 -15.99 -12.04
CA ASP A 527 23.32 -15.41 -10.83
C ASP A 527 24.77 -15.87 -10.61
N HIS A 528 25.44 -15.31 -9.60
CA HIS A 528 26.80 -15.67 -9.20
C HIS A 528 26.96 -17.14 -8.79
N GLN A 529 25.88 -17.85 -8.46
CA GLN A 529 25.87 -19.29 -8.16
C GLN A 529 25.59 -20.16 -9.40
N GLY A 530 25.38 -19.54 -10.57
CA GLY A 530 25.02 -20.22 -11.80
C GLY A 530 23.57 -20.68 -11.85
N ASN A 531 22.70 -20.17 -10.97
CA ASN A 531 21.27 -20.45 -10.99
C ASN A 531 20.62 -19.65 -12.13
N SER A 532 19.90 -20.37 -12.98
CA SER A 532 18.96 -19.76 -13.93
C SER A 532 17.63 -19.43 -13.25
N ALA A 533 16.75 -18.69 -13.94
CA ALA A 533 15.40 -18.40 -13.45
C ALA A 533 14.64 -19.69 -13.06
N LEU A 534 14.87 -20.80 -13.74
CA LEU A 534 14.22 -22.07 -13.40
C LEU A 534 14.72 -22.66 -12.08
N HIS A 535 16.00 -22.48 -11.74
CA HIS A 535 16.55 -22.86 -10.43
C HIS A 535 15.95 -22.00 -9.31
N LEU A 536 15.84 -20.68 -9.54
CA LEU A 536 15.24 -19.76 -8.56
C LEU A 536 13.74 -20.03 -8.35
N ALA A 537 13.01 -20.36 -9.43
CA ALA A 537 11.60 -20.79 -9.33
C ALA A 537 11.43 -22.11 -8.57
N ALA A 538 12.45 -22.98 -8.62
CA ALA A 538 12.44 -24.28 -7.96
C ALA A 538 12.79 -24.22 -6.47
N LYS A 539 13.43 -23.13 -6.01
CA LYS A 539 13.88 -23.01 -4.63
C LYS A 539 12.71 -22.63 -3.71
N TYR A 540 12.39 -23.48 -2.74
CA TYR A 540 11.51 -23.13 -1.62
C TYR A 540 12.33 -22.54 -0.47
N GLY A 541 11.96 -21.34 -0.02
CA GLY A 541 12.60 -20.66 1.12
C GLY A 541 11.69 -20.58 2.35
N GLU A 542 12.14 -19.86 3.37
CA GLU A 542 11.35 -19.60 4.58
C GLU A 542 10.15 -18.68 4.32
N TYR A 543 10.30 -17.76 3.37
CA TYR A 543 9.24 -16.87 2.91
C TYR A 543 8.12 -17.67 2.23
N ARG A 544 6.87 -17.53 2.71
CA ARG A 544 5.67 -18.19 2.16
C ARG A 544 4.89 -17.20 1.28
N PRO A 545 5.14 -17.17 -0.05
CA PRO A 545 4.62 -16.13 -0.94
C PRO A 545 3.11 -16.22 -1.21
N TRP A 546 2.49 -17.38 -0.94
CA TRP A 546 1.07 -17.63 -1.22
C TRP A 546 0.27 -17.63 0.08
N LEU A 547 -0.87 -16.93 0.09
CA LEU A 547 -1.79 -16.90 1.24
C LEU A 547 -2.97 -17.80 0.95
N ILE A 548 -2.76 -19.10 1.15
CA ILE A 548 -3.77 -20.13 0.98
C ILE A 548 -3.75 -21.04 2.20
N PRO A 549 -4.93 -21.41 2.74
CA PRO A 549 -5.00 -22.37 3.83
C PRO A 549 -4.52 -23.75 3.40
N GLY A 550 -3.61 -24.35 4.18
CA GLY A 550 -3.20 -25.74 4.02
C GLY A 550 -1.95 -25.97 3.17
N SER A 551 -1.04 -26.79 3.69
CA SER A 551 0.24 -27.14 3.06
C SER A 551 0.08 -27.80 1.68
N ALA A 552 -1.02 -28.51 1.44
CA ALA A 552 -1.30 -29.13 0.14
C ALA A 552 -1.56 -28.09 -0.97
N LEU A 553 -2.27 -27.00 -0.66
CA LEU A 553 -2.53 -25.93 -1.63
C LEU A 553 -1.30 -25.05 -1.86
N GLN A 554 -0.49 -24.84 -0.82
CA GLN A 554 0.83 -24.24 -0.94
C GLN A 554 1.70 -25.03 -1.92
N MET A 555 1.74 -26.37 -1.78
CA MET A 555 2.49 -27.25 -2.69
C MET A 555 1.97 -27.17 -4.13
N GLN A 556 0.63 -27.15 -4.31
CA GLN A 556 0.02 -27.00 -5.62
C GLN A 556 0.49 -25.71 -6.32
N TRP A 557 0.53 -24.59 -5.60
CA TRP A 557 0.91 -23.30 -6.15
C TRP A 557 2.39 -23.16 -6.45
N GLU A 558 3.26 -23.69 -5.59
CA GLU A 558 4.70 -23.80 -5.87
C GLU A 558 4.94 -24.60 -7.17
N LEU A 559 4.23 -25.71 -7.34
CA LEU A 559 4.35 -26.53 -8.54
C LEU A 559 3.78 -25.83 -9.79
N LYS A 560 2.66 -25.11 -9.66
CA LYS A 560 2.10 -24.30 -10.76
C LYS A 560 3.04 -23.16 -11.14
N TRP A 561 3.65 -22.49 -10.16
CA TRP A 561 4.65 -21.45 -10.38
C TRP A 561 5.86 -21.99 -11.16
N TYR A 562 6.46 -23.08 -10.67
CA TYR A 562 7.59 -23.72 -11.34
C TYR A 562 7.26 -24.13 -12.78
N LYS A 563 6.08 -24.73 -13.01
CA LYS A 563 5.61 -25.09 -14.35
C LYS A 563 5.35 -23.87 -15.23
N PHE A 564 4.81 -22.79 -14.67
CA PHE A 564 4.53 -21.55 -15.40
C PHE A 564 5.82 -20.88 -15.86
N VAL A 565 6.81 -20.73 -14.97
CA VAL A 565 8.13 -20.19 -15.32
C VAL A 565 8.82 -21.07 -16.35
N LYS A 566 8.80 -22.40 -16.16
CA LYS A 566 9.36 -23.36 -17.12
C LYS A 566 8.78 -23.19 -18.52
N ARG A 567 7.45 -23.20 -18.63
CA ARG A 567 6.75 -23.05 -19.92
C ARG A 567 7.02 -21.71 -20.56
N SER A 568 7.10 -20.64 -19.77
CA SER A 568 7.32 -19.29 -20.29
C SER A 568 8.74 -19.15 -20.83
N ILE A 569 9.76 -19.55 -20.08
CA ILE A 569 11.16 -19.45 -20.51
C ILE A 569 11.46 -20.38 -21.69
N SER A 570 10.94 -21.61 -21.68
CA SER A 570 11.18 -22.58 -22.77
C SER A 570 10.65 -22.11 -24.12
N LYS A 571 9.68 -21.19 -24.17
CA LYS A 571 9.22 -20.56 -25.41
C LYS A 571 10.28 -19.62 -26.01
N HIS A 572 11.01 -18.89 -25.15
CA HIS A 572 11.99 -17.88 -25.58
C HIS A 572 13.41 -18.44 -25.69
N LEU A 573 13.77 -19.47 -24.91
CA LEU A 573 15.08 -20.10 -24.93
C LEU A 573 14.93 -21.63 -24.87
N PRO A 574 15.03 -22.35 -26.01
CA PRO A 574 14.70 -23.78 -26.08
C PRO A 574 15.61 -24.71 -25.25
N ILE A 575 16.76 -24.27 -24.72
CA ILE A 575 17.77 -25.11 -24.03
C ILE A 575 18.50 -24.19 -23.01
N HIS A 576 18.73 -24.47 -21.72
CA HIS A 576 19.37 -25.65 -21.14
C HIS A 576 18.98 -25.97 -19.69
N TYR A 577 18.77 -27.26 -19.41
CA TYR A 577 18.90 -27.88 -18.09
C TYR A 577 20.38 -27.94 -17.68
N LYS A 578 21.02 -26.78 -17.54
CA LYS A 578 22.38 -26.72 -16.99
C LYS A 578 22.32 -26.87 -15.48
N TYR A 579 23.39 -27.45 -14.96
CA TYR A 579 23.62 -27.51 -13.54
C TYR A 579 24.10 -26.15 -13.04
N ASN A 580 23.70 -25.79 -11.81
CA ASN A 580 24.33 -24.67 -11.11
C ASN A 580 25.77 -25.04 -10.68
N LYS A 581 26.48 -24.11 -10.03
CA LYS A 581 27.83 -24.37 -9.49
C LYS A 581 27.90 -25.51 -8.47
N LYS A 582 26.77 -25.93 -7.89
CA LYS A 582 26.65 -27.08 -6.99
C LYS A 582 26.33 -28.40 -7.71
N ASN A 583 26.37 -28.43 -9.04
CA ASN A 583 26.00 -29.59 -9.85
C ASN A 583 24.55 -30.08 -9.60
N GLN A 584 23.63 -29.16 -9.29
CA GLN A 584 22.21 -29.47 -9.10
C GLN A 584 21.36 -28.99 -10.27
N THR A 585 20.36 -29.79 -10.65
CA THR A 585 19.33 -29.40 -11.62
C THR A 585 18.17 -28.68 -10.93
N PRO A 586 17.36 -27.86 -11.64
CA PRO A 586 16.17 -27.24 -11.05
C PRO A 586 15.19 -28.25 -10.46
N LYS A 587 15.06 -29.44 -11.09
CA LYS A 587 14.17 -30.50 -10.59
C LYS A 587 14.67 -31.09 -9.27
N GLN A 588 15.99 -31.30 -9.12
CA GLN A 588 16.57 -31.76 -7.86
C GLN A 588 16.35 -30.74 -6.74
N ILE A 589 16.59 -29.45 -7.02
CA ILE A 589 16.34 -28.37 -6.04
C ILE A 589 14.87 -28.36 -5.61
N PHE A 590 13.92 -28.50 -6.54
CA PHE A 590 12.50 -28.55 -6.21
C PHE A 590 12.18 -29.74 -5.29
N THR A 591 12.62 -30.94 -5.65
CA THR A 591 12.38 -32.15 -4.86
C THR A 591 13.00 -32.07 -3.46
N GLU A 592 14.23 -31.54 -3.34
CA GLU A 592 14.92 -31.40 -2.05
C GLU A 592 14.26 -30.33 -1.16
N THR A 593 14.00 -29.15 -1.71
CA THR A 593 13.50 -28.01 -0.91
C THR A 593 12.02 -28.13 -0.56
N HIS A 594 11.20 -28.79 -1.37
CA HIS A 594 9.77 -28.99 -1.10
C HIS A 594 9.43 -30.30 -0.35
N LYS A 595 10.43 -31.11 0.03
CA LYS A 595 10.20 -32.42 0.70
C LYS A 595 9.34 -32.33 1.96
N LEU A 596 9.58 -31.34 2.81
CA LEU A 596 8.78 -31.10 4.02
C LEU A 596 7.35 -30.68 3.66
N LEU A 597 7.19 -29.83 2.65
CA LEU A 597 5.88 -29.35 2.22
C LEU A 597 5.01 -30.47 1.63
N VAL A 598 5.62 -31.41 0.91
CA VAL A 598 4.95 -32.63 0.43
C VAL A 598 4.47 -33.50 1.59
N LYS A 599 5.31 -33.68 2.63
CA LYS A 599 4.96 -34.44 3.83
C LYS A 599 3.80 -33.79 4.60
N ASP A 600 3.85 -32.48 4.80
CA ASP A 600 2.80 -31.75 5.50
C ASP A 600 1.51 -31.71 4.66
N GLY A 601 1.65 -31.56 3.34
CA GLY A 601 0.54 -31.56 2.40
C GLY A 601 -0.16 -32.92 2.32
N SER A 602 0.59 -34.02 2.32
CA SER A 602 0.02 -35.37 2.34
C SER A 602 -0.68 -35.64 3.67
N ALA A 603 -0.07 -35.30 4.81
CA ALA A 603 -0.70 -35.43 6.12
C ALA A 603 -2.01 -34.63 6.23
N TRP A 604 -2.04 -33.39 5.71
CA TRP A 604 -3.25 -32.57 5.67
C TRP A 604 -4.35 -33.21 4.81
N LEU A 605 -4.01 -33.71 3.62
CA LEU A 605 -4.97 -34.39 2.74
C LEU A 605 -5.51 -35.68 3.36
N THR A 606 -4.65 -36.48 4.01
CA THR A 606 -5.04 -37.71 4.71
C THR A 606 -6.02 -37.42 5.83
N LYS A 607 -5.67 -36.52 6.76
CA LYS A 607 -6.54 -36.17 7.90
C LYS A 607 -7.89 -35.58 7.45
N THR A 608 -7.86 -34.74 6.41
CA THR A 608 -9.08 -34.16 5.83
C THR A 608 -9.95 -35.24 5.20
N SER A 609 -9.34 -36.14 4.41
CA SER A 609 -10.06 -37.22 3.72
C SER A 609 -10.61 -38.26 4.68
N GLU A 610 -9.89 -38.61 5.76
CA GLU A 610 -10.40 -39.47 6.84
C GLU A 610 -11.64 -38.86 7.49
N SER A 611 -11.53 -37.59 7.92
CA SER A 611 -12.64 -36.89 8.58
C SER A 611 -13.87 -36.79 7.68
N CYS A 612 -13.69 -36.44 6.40
CA CYS A 612 -14.79 -36.36 5.45
C CYS A 612 -15.35 -37.75 5.06
N SER A 613 -14.51 -38.79 5.03
CA SER A 613 -14.97 -40.17 4.78
C SER A 613 -15.89 -40.67 5.90
N LEU A 614 -15.58 -40.34 7.16
CA LEU A 614 -16.43 -40.69 8.30
C LEU A 614 -17.81 -40.02 8.18
N VAL A 615 -17.85 -38.72 7.84
CA VAL A 615 -19.11 -37.99 7.65
C VAL A 615 -19.90 -38.57 6.47
N ALA A 616 -19.23 -38.86 5.35
CA ALA A 616 -19.87 -39.49 4.20
C ALA A 616 -20.43 -40.89 4.52
N ALA A 617 -19.70 -41.70 5.28
CA ALA A 617 -20.17 -43.02 5.70
C ALA A 617 -21.42 -42.89 6.59
N LEU A 618 -21.41 -41.99 7.57
CA LEU A 618 -22.57 -41.73 8.43
C LEU A 618 -23.81 -41.30 7.65
N ILE A 619 -23.66 -40.36 6.70
CA ILE A 619 -24.77 -39.91 5.85
C ILE A 619 -25.27 -41.06 4.96
N ALA A 620 -24.37 -41.88 4.40
CA ALA A 620 -24.75 -43.04 3.60
C ALA A 620 -25.56 -44.05 4.43
N THR A 621 -25.14 -44.34 5.67
CA THR A 621 -25.86 -45.24 6.58
C THR A 621 -27.23 -44.69 6.94
N VAL A 622 -27.34 -43.40 7.28
CA VAL A 622 -28.63 -42.76 7.60
C VAL A 622 -29.53 -42.75 6.36
N ALA A 623 -29.03 -42.35 5.19
CA ALA A 623 -29.79 -42.33 3.95
C ALA A 623 -30.29 -43.74 3.57
N PHE A 624 -29.44 -44.77 3.71
CA PHE A 624 -29.81 -46.16 3.46
C PHE A 624 -30.89 -46.66 4.44
N ALA A 625 -30.76 -46.32 5.73
CA ALA A 625 -31.78 -46.65 6.72
C ALA A 625 -33.12 -45.99 6.38
N THR A 626 -33.11 -44.69 6.02
CA THR A 626 -34.32 -43.96 5.62
C THR A 626 -34.97 -44.51 4.36
N SER A 627 -34.20 -45.05 3.41
CA SER A 627 -34.78 -45.68 2.22
C SER A 627 -35.35 -47.07 2.51
N ALA A 628 -34.85 -47.75 3.55
CA ALA A 628 -35.40 -49.03 4.01
C ALA A 628 -36.64 -48.86 4.90
N THR A 629 -36.76 -47.77 5.65
CA THR A 629 -37.90 -47.49 6.54
C THR A 629 -38.84 -46.46 5.91
N ILE A 630 -39.77 -46.94 5.08
CA ILE A 630 -40.72 -46.08 4.37
C ILE A 630 -41.73 -45.46 5.37
N PRO A 631 -41.87 -44.12 5.42
CA PRO A 631 -42.86 -43.45 6.25
C PRO A 631 -44.28 -43.93 5.92
N GLY A 632 -45.07 -44.27 6.93
CA GLY A 632 -46.44 -44.80 6.75
C GLY A 632 -46.52 -46.27 6.35
N GLY A 633 -45.39 -46.94 6.11
CA GLY A 633 -45.36 -48.36 5.75
C GLY A 633 -45.84 -48.65 4.32
N VAL A 634 -46.08 -49.93 4.06
CA VAL A 634 -46.49 -50.46 2.75
C VAL A 634 -47.89 -51.05 2.84
N LYS A 635 -48.71 -50.85 1.80
CA LYS A 635 -50.05 -51.44 1.69
C LYS A 635 -49.92 -52.96 1.57
N GLU A 636 -50.54 -53.73 2.47
CA GLU A 636 -50.44 -55.20 2.51
C GLU A 636 -50.93 -55.88 1.21
N THR A 637 -51.83 -55.23 0.47
CA THR A 637 -52.46 -55.78 -0.73
C THR A 637 -51.67 -55.56 -2.02
N SER A 638 -50.91 -54.46 -2.13
CA SER A 638 -50.20 -54.06 -3.36
C SER A 638 -48.68 -54.01 -3.21
N GLY A 639 -48.17 -53.96 -1.97
CA GLY A 639 -46.75 -53.70 -1.71
C GLY A 639 -46.32 -52.26 -2.05
N THR A 640 -47.25 -51.36 -2.35
CA THR A 640 -46.94 -49.94 -2.64
C THR A 640 -47.01 -49.07 -1.38
N PRO A 641 -46.25 -47.96 -1.31
CA PRO A 641 -46.24 -47.08 -0.15
C PRO A 641 -47.63 -46.53 0.18
N VAL A 642 -47.94 -46.41 1.48
CA VAL A 642 -49.25 -45.87 1.92
C VAL A 642 -49.41 -44.40 1.51
N LEU A 643 -48.32 -43.63 1.52
CA LEU A 643 -48.29 -42.18 1.26
C LEU A 643 -47.87 -41.83 -0.17
N GLU A 644 -48.03 -42.75 -1.13
CA GLU A 644 -47.56 -42.58 -2.52
C GLU A 644 -48.10 -41.33 -3.23
N ASP A 645 -49.36 -40.95 -2.93
CA ASP A 645 -50.04 -39.82 -3.56
C ASP A 645 -49.65 -38.45 -2.97
N GLU A 646 -48.91 -38.42 -1.85
CA GLU A 646 -48.51 -37.18 -1.18
C GLU A 646 -47.21 -36.61 -1.79
N PRO A 647 -47.16 -35.33 -2.20
CA PRO A 647 -45.98 -34.75 -2.83
C PRO A 647 -44.76 -34.74 -1.90
N ALA A 648 -44.96 -34.62 -0.58
CA ALA A 648 -43.89 -34.71 0.41
C ALA A 648 -43.18 -36.08 0.39
N PHE A 649 -43.90 -37.15 0.02
CA PHE A 649 -43.36 -38.50 -0.05
C PHE A 649 -42.43 -38.66 -1.25
N SER A 650 -42.84 -38.14 -2.41
CA SER A 650 -41.97 -38.11 -3.59
C SER A 650 -40.68 -37.32 -3.34
N VAL A 651 -40.78 -36.16 -2.68
CA VAL A 651 -39.61 -35.34 -2.30
C VAL A 651 -38.71 -36.10 -1.33
N PHE A 652 -39.27 -36.76 -0.31
CA PHE A 652 -38.54 -37.60 0.63
C PHE A 652 -37.75 -38.72 -0.06
N CYS A 653 -38.38 -39.50 -0.93
CA CYS A 653 -37.73 -40.61 -1.63
C CYS A 653 -36.61 -40.14 -2.56
N ILE A 654 -36.86 -39.11 -3.36
CA ILE A 654 -35.87 -38.56 -4.29
C ILE A 654 -34.67 -37.97 -3.53
N ALA A 655 -34.92 -37.18 -2.49
CA ALA A 655 -33.86 -36.57 -1.70
C ALA A 655 -33.00 -37.61 -0.96
N SER A 656 -33.62 -38.68 -0.43
CA SER A 656 -32.90 -39.77 0.23
C SER A 656 -32.00 -40.55 -0.73
N LEU A 657 -32.48 -40.82 -1.94
CA LEU A 657 -31.68 -41.47 -2.98
C LEU A 657 -30.49 -40.60 -3.42
N ILE A 658 -30.73 -39.30 -3.65
CA ILE A 658 -29.66 -38.33 -3.96
C ILE A 658 -28.63 -38.31 -2.82
N ALA A 659 -29.07 -38.24 -1.56
CA ALA A 659 -28.18 -38.27 -0.40
C ALA A 659 -27.30 -39.53 -0.41
N LEU A 660 -27.88 -40.71 -0.60
CA LEU A 660 -27.14 -41.97 -0.65
C LEU A 660 -26.12 -42.01 -1.79
N CYS A 661 -26.53 -41.70 -3.02
CA CYS A 661 -25.67 -41.75 -4.20
C CYS A 661 -24.47 -40.80 -4.07
N PHE A 662 -24.71 -39.55 -3.68
CA PHE A 662 -23.63 -38.57 -3.52
C PHE A 662 -22.73 -38.88 -2.32
N SER A 663 -23.26 -39.47 -1.24
CA SER A 663 -22.44 -39.86 -0.09
C SER A 663 -21.49 -41.02 -0.39
N VAL A 664 -21.98 -42.04 -1.12
CA VAL A 664 -21.11 -43.13 -1.61
C VAL A 664 -20.06 -42.60 -2.59
N THR A 665 -20.45 -41.68 -3.49
CA THR A 665 -19.52 -41.02 -4.41
C THR A 665 -18.43 -40.27 -3.67
N ALA A 666 -18.78 -39.47 -2.66
CA ALA A 666 -17.82 -38.78 -1.79
C ALA A 666 -16.84 -39.78 -1.15
N LEU A 667 -17.34 -40.89 -0.59
CA LEU A 667 -16.52 -41.92 0.03
C LEU A 667 -15.49 -42.53 -0.94
N VAL A 668 -15.89 -42.84 -2.17
CA VAL A 668 -14.98 -43.35 -3.22
C VAL A 668 -13.86 -42.35 -3.50
N PHE A 669 -14.17 -41.06 -3.63
CA PHE A 669 -13.15 -40.04 -3.92
C PHE A 669 -12.20 -39.79 -2.74
N PHE A 670 -12.69 -39.78 -1.50
CA PHE A 670 -11.82 -39.64 -0.32
C PHE A 670 -10.94 -40.88 -0.12
N LEU A 671 -11.47 -42.09 -0.33
CA LEU A 671 -10.66 -43.32 -0.33
C LEU A 671 -9.60 -43.31 -1.44
N ALA A 672 -9.93 -42.76 -2.61
CA ALA A 672 -8.97 -42.56 -3.70
C ALA A 672 -7.86 -41.55 -3.36
N ILE A 673 -8.07 -40.65 -2.39
CA ILE A 673 -7.00 -39.78 -1.85
C ILE A 673 -6.13 -40.56 -0.87
N LEU A 674 -6.73 -41.31 0.06
CA LEU A 674 -6.01 -42.10 1.08
C LEU A 674 -5.12 -43.19 0.47
N THR A 675 -5.53 -43.77 -0.66
CA THR A 675 -4.77 -44.79 -1.39
C THR A 675 -3.76 -44.21 -2.39
N SER A 676 -3.62 -42.88 -2.45
CA SER A 676 -2.70 -42.24 -3.40
C SER A 676 -1.23 -42.30 -2.93
N ARG A 677 -0.29 -42.24 -3.88
CA ARG A 677 1.15 -42.29 -3.58
C ARG A 677 1.73 -40.96 -3.10
N PHE A 678 0.95 -39.88 -3.15
CA PHE A 678 1.37 -38.51 -2.79
C PHE A 678 2.70 -38.06 -3.44
N GLU A 679 2.91 -38.38 -4.72
CA GLU A 679 4.06 -37.84 -5.45
C GLU A 679 3.88 -36.33 -5.69
N GLU A 680 4.97 -35.56 -5.75
CA GLU A 680 4.95 -34.11 -5.99
C GLU A 680 4.04 -33.70 -7.16
N LYS A 681 4.10 -34.46 -8.27
CA LYS A 681 3.33 -34.19 -9.48
C LYS A 681 1.82 -34.31 -9.28
N ASP A 682 1.37 -35.12 -8.33
CA ASP A 682 -0.04 -35.39 -8.07
C ASP A 682 -0.73 -34.21 -7.36
N PHE A 683 0.04 -33.38 -6.64
CA PHE A 683 -0.44 -32.13 -6.05
C PHE A 683 -0.83 -31.06 -7.08
N ALA A 684 -0.44 -31.19 -8.36
CA ALA A 684 -0.78 -30.20 -9.38
C ALA A 684 -2.28 -30.14 -9.67
N CYS A 685 -2.86 -31.29 -10.00
CA CYS A 685 -4.24 -31.39 -10.49
C CYS A 685 -4.98 -32.61 -9.92
N LYS A 686 -4.34 -33.79 -9.83
CA LYS A 686 -5.04 -35.04 -9.47
C LYS A 686 -5.62 -35.01 -8.06
N LEU A 687 -4.80 -34.71 -7.05
CA LEU A 687 -5.26 -34.68 -5.65
C LEU A 687 -6.26 -33.53 -5.40
N PRO A 688 -6.01 -32.29 -5.87
CA PRO A 688 -6.99 -31.22 -5.74
C PRO A 688 -8.35 -31.53 -6.38
N TRP A 689 -8.37 -32.10 -7.59
CA TRP A 689 -9.63 -32.47 -8.25
C TRP A 689 -10.39 -33.56 -7.50
N ARG A 690 -9.71 -34.60 -7.03
CA ARG A 690 -10.33 -35.63 -6.19
C ARG A 690 -10.94 -35.02 -4.92
N LEU A 691 -10.24 -34.08 -4.29
CA LEU A 691 -10.72 -33.40 -3.09
C LEU A 691 -11.97 -32.55 -3.37
N ILE A 692 -12.00 -31.74 -4.44
CA ILE A 692 -13.18 -30.94 -4.78
C ILE A 692 -14.37 -31.81 -5.14
N ILE A 693 -14.17 -32.86 -5.95
CA ILE A 693 -15.27 -33.76 -6.31
C ILE A 693 -15.82 -34.47 -5.06
N GLY A 694 -14.95 -34.90 -4.14
CA GLY A 694 -15.36 -35.46 -2.86
C GLY A 694 -16.15 -34.46 -2.00
N LEU A 695 -15.66 -33.23 -1.86
CA LEU A 695 -16.33 -32.19 -1.07
C LEU A 695 -17.67 -31.73 -1.69
N THR A 696 -17.75 -31.59 -3.01
CA THR A 696 -19.02 -31.25 -3.69
C THR A 696 -20.08 -32.31 -3.49
N ALA A 697 -19.70 -33.58 -3.66
CA ALA A 697 -20.59 -34.70 -3.42
C ALA A 697 -21.03 -34.74 -1.95
N LEU A 698 -20.11 -34.50 -1.01
CA LEU A 698 -20.42 -34.45 0.43
C LEU A 698 -21.38 -33.31 0.80
N PHE A 699 -21.16 -32.09 0.30
CA PHE A 699 -22.09 -30.98 0.59
C PHE A 699 -23.45 -31.19 -0.06
N THR A 700 -23.48 -31.81 -1.24
CA THR A 700 -24.74 -32.19 -1.91
C THR A 700 -25.49 -33.24 -1.08
N SER A 701 -24.79 -34.24 -0.52
CA SER A 701 -25.43 -35.26 0.32
C SER A 701 -25.94 -34.69 1.65
N ILE A 702 -25.19 -33.78 2.29
CA ILE A 702 -25.63 -33.07 3.51
C ILE A 702 -26.91 -32.26 3.24
N THR A 703 -26.98 -31.57 2.11
CA THR A 703 -28.17 -30.79 1.75
C THR A 703 -29.36 -31.70 1.47
N ALA A 704 -29.14 -32.77 0.71
CA ALA A 704 -30.18 -33.73 0.35
C ALA A 704 -30.74 -34.48 1.58
N ILE A 705 -29.90 -34.88 2.54
CA ILE A 705 -30.38 -35.57 3.75
C ILE A 705 -31.17 -34.62 4.66
N LEU A 706 -30.83 -33.34 4.72
CA LEU A 706 -31.60 -32.32 5.45
C LEU A 706 -32.99 -32.12 4.83
N VAL A 707 -33.06 -32.06 3.49
CA VAL A 707 -34.34 -31.98 2.76
C VAL A 707 -35.18 -33.23 2.99
N SER A 708 -34.57 -34.42 2.92
CA SER A 708 -35.22 -35.70 3.24
C SER A 708 -35.77 -35.69 4.66
N PHE A 709 -34.98 -35.29 5.65
CA PHE A 709 -35.42 -35.21 7.04
C PHE A 709 -36.62 -34.27 7.23
N CYS A 710 -36.59 -33.07 6.65
CA CYS A 710 -37.71 -32.12 6.72
C CYS A 710 -38.99 -32.68 6.04
N ALA A 711 -38.84 -33.39 4.92
CA ALA A 711 -39.95 -34.02 4.21
C ALA A 711 -40.53 -35.22 4.99
N GLY A 712 -39.68 -36.04 5.60
CA GLY A 712 -40.12 -37.17 6.45
C GLY A 712 -40.82 -36.71 7.73
N HIS A 713 -40.25 -35.73 8.42
CA HIS A 713 -40.82 -35.18 9.67
C HIS A 713 -42.13 -34.43 9.45
N PHE A 714 -42.41 -33.95 8.22
CA PHE A 714 -43.71 -33.38 7.86
C PHE A 714 -44.87 -34.36 8.12
N PHE A 715 -44.64 -35.67 7.98
CA PHE A 715 -45.66 -36.69 8.23
C PHE A 715 -45.92 -36.97 9.72
N GLU A 716 -44.94 -36.70 10.59
CA GLU A 716 -45.08 -36.90 12.05
C GLU A 716 -45.84 -35.75 12.73
N LEU A 717 -45.80 -34.55 12.15
CA LEU A 717 -46.48 -33.36 12.67
C LEU A 717 -47.98 -33.39 12.32
N LYS A 718 -48.82 -33.88 13.25
CA LYS A 718 -50.30 -33.79 13.18
C LYS A 718 -50.76 -32.36 12.84
N ASP A 719 -51.89 -32.25 12.13
CA ASP A 719 -52.48 -31.02 11.56
C ASP A 719 -52.53 -29.78 12.49
N ARG A 720 -52.50 -29.94 13.82
CA ARG A 720 -52.55 -28.83 14.78
C ARG A 720 -51.22 -28.11 15.04
N LEU A 721 -50.05 -28.69 14.67
CA LEU A 721 -48.73 -28.14 14.99
C LEU A 721 -47.94 -27.60 13.77
N LYS A 722 -48.58 -27.49 12.59
CA LYS A 722 -47.94 -27.02 11.34
C LYS A 722 -47.30 -25.63 11.47
N PHE A 723 -47.88 -24.71 12.26
CA PHE A 723 -47.30 -23.38 12.51
C PHE A 723 -46.02 -23.42 13.36
N ALA A 724 -45.83 -24.44 14.19
CA ALA A 724 -44.62 -24.63 15.01
C ALA A 724 -43.49 -25.35 14.24
N ALA A 725 -43.80 -26.01 13.13
CA ALA A 725 -42.82 -26.74 12.31
C ALA A 725 -41.82 -25.82 11.61
N LEU A 726 -42.29 -24.68 11.08
CA LEU A 726 -41.45 -23.71 10.37
C LEU A 726 -40.29 -23.16 11.24
N PRO A 727 -40.53 -22.65 12.47
CA PRO A 727 -39.44 -22.21 13.33
C PRO A 727 -38.51 -23.36 13.76
N ILE A 728 -39.03 -24.57 13.99
CA ILE A 728 -38.20 -25.74 14.30
C ILE A 728 -37.26 -26.07 13.14
N TYR A 729 -37.75 -26.08 11.90
CA TYR A 729 -36.93 -26.32 10.71
C TYR A 729 -35.88 -25.21 10.49
N ILE A 730 -36.23 -23.94 10.74
CA ILE A 730 -35.26 -22.85 10.69
C ILE A 730 -34.16 -23.07 11.73
N VAL A 731 -34.52 -23.47 12.96
CA VAL A 731 -33.56 -23.73 14.04
C VAL A 731 -32.68 -24.96 13.75
N THR A 732 -33.22 -26.04 13.19
CA THR A 732 -32.43 -27.23 12.83
C THR A 732 -31.52 -27.00 11.62
N CYS A 733 -31.94 -26.16 10.66
CA CYS A 733 -31.12 -25.82 9.50
C CYS A 733 -30.02 -24.78 9.81
N LEU A 734 -30.17 -23.99 10.89
CA LEU A 734 -29.25 -22.90 11.23
C LEU A 734 -27.80 -23.37 11.49
N PRO A 735 -27.52 -24.39 12.33
CA PRO A 735 -26.16 -24.89 12.55
C PRO A 735 -25.49 -25.42 11.27
N VAL A 736 -26.25 -26.14 10.43
CA VAL A 736 -25.75 -26.70 9.16
C VAL A 736 -25.46 -25.57 8.17
N SER A 737 -26.34 -24.57 8.10
CA SER A 737 -26.16 -23.39 7.25
C SER A 737 -24.96 -22.56 7.69
N PHE A 738 -24.75 -22.37 9.01
CA PHE A 738 -23.58 -21.68 9.55
C PHE A 738 -22.28 -22.45 9.26
N PHE A 739 -22.28 -23.77 9.44
CA PHE A 739 -21.14 -24.61 9.10
C PHE A 739 -20.81 -24.55 7.59
N ALA A 740 -21.82 -24.62 6.73
CA ALA A 740 -21.64 -24.46 5.29
C ALA A 740 -21.04 -23.09 4.95
N LEU A 741 -21.60 -22.00 5.51
CA LEU A 741 -21.09 -20.64 5.31
C LEU A 741 -19.64 -20.48 5.77
N ALA A 742 -19.24 -21.13 6.87
CA ALA A 742 -17.86 -21.11 7.37
C ALA A 742 -16.87 -21.87 6.46
N GLN A 743 -17.33 -22.93 5.77
CA GLN A 743 -16.49 -23.76 4.89
C GLN A 743 -16.47 -23.27 3.43
N LEU A 744 -17.46 -22.48 3.00
CA LEU A 744 -17.52 -21.92 1.65
C LEU A 744 -16.25 -21.15 1.23
N PRO A 745 -15.62 -20.30 2.07
CA PRO A 745 -14.38 -19.62 1.70
C PRO A 745 -13.26 -20.59 1.30
N LEU A 746 -13.06 -21.66 2.09
CA LEU A 746 -12.06 -22.69 1.79
C LEU A 746 -12.38 -23.40 0.47
N TYR A 747 -13.64 -23.76 0.25
CA TYR A 747 -14.09 -24.40 -0.99
C TYR A 747 -13.86 -23.52 -2.22
N PHE A 748 -14.21 -22.24 -2.15
CA PHE A 748 -13.96 -21.29 -3.24
C PHE A 748 -12.48 -21.02 -3.48
N ASP A 749 -11.66 -20.97 -2.42
CA ASP A 749 -10.21 -20.84 -2.56
C ASP A 749 -9.60 -22.06 -3.24
N LEU A 750 -10.08 -23.27 -2.91
CA LEU A 750 -9.69 -24.52 -3.58
C LEU A 750 -10.09 -24.51 -5.05
N LEU A 751 -11.34 -24.18 -5.36
CA LEU A 751 -11.85 -24.11 -6.72
C LEU A 751 -11.08 -23.09 -7.57
N ARG A 752 -10.83 -21.91 -7.00
CA ARG A 752 -9.99 -20.88 -7.60
C ARG A 752 -8.55 -21.37 -7.82
N ALA A 753 -7.97 -22.07 -6.85
CA ALA A 753 -6.62 -22.60 -6.95
C ALA A 753 -6.51 -23.66 -8.06
N ILE A 754 -7.56 -24.44 -8.32
CA ILE A 754 -7.59 -25.41 -9.42
C ILE A 754 -7.72 -24.71 -10.77
N ILE A 755 -8.70 -23.81 -10.92
CA ILE A 755 -9.03 -23.16 -12.20
C ILE A 755 -7.92 -22.18 -12.65
N LYS A 756 -7.29 -21.45 -11.72
CA LYS A 756 -6.25 -20.49 -12.10
C LYS A 756 -4.94 -21.19 -12.48
N ASP A 757 -4.43 -20.89 -13.66
CA ASP A 757 -3.13 -21.38 -14.10
C ASP A 757 -1.95 -20.66 -13.45
N ILE A 758 -2.11 -19.36 -13.17
CA ILE A 758 -1.07 -18.51 -12.60
C ILE A 758 -1.36 -18.32 -11.10
N PRO A 759 -0.46 -18.75 -10.20
CA PRO A 759 -0.61 -18.51 -8.77
C PRO A 759 -0.54 -17.01 -8.48
N GLN A 760 -1.12 -16.56 -7.37
CA GLN A 760 -1.24 -15.14 -7.06
C GLN A 760 -0.56 -14.81 -5.73
N ARG A 761 0.59 -14.13 -5.78
CA ARG A 761 1.32 -13.71 -4.57
C ARG A 761 0.42 -12.92 -3.60
N SER A 762 0.66 -13.11 -2.31
CA SER A 762 0.07 -12.29 -1.24
C SER A 762 1.13 -11.38 -0.62
N TYR A 763 0.75 -10.13 -0.33
CA TYR A 763 1.62 -9.11 0.28
C TYR A 763 1.23 -8.80 1.74
N LYS A 764 0.58 -9.73 2.45
CA LYS A 764 0.15 -9.52 3.84
C LYS A 764 1.31 -9.37 4.86
N GLU A 765 2.57 -9.35 4.43
CA GLU A 765 3.75 -9.29 5.31
C GLU A 765 4.74 -8.21 4.85
N PHE A 766 4.37 -6.94 5.00
CA PHE A 766 5.33 -5.85 5.22
C PHE A 766 4.86 -4.90 6.33
N THR A 767 3.93 -5.36 7.16
CA THR A 767 3.45 -4.66 8.35
C THR A 767 3.62 -5.62 9.53
N GLN A 768 4.86 -5.73 10.00
CA GLN A 768 5.17 -5.90 11.41
C GLN A 768 6.01 -4.72 11.83
#